data_AF-A0A8C6RPX5-F1
#
_entry.id   AF-A0A8C6RPX5-F1
#
_cell.length_a   1.000
_cell.length_b   1.000
_cell.length_c   1.000
_cell.angle_alpha   90.00
_cell.angle_beta   90.00
_cell.angle_gamma   90.00
#
_symmetry.space_group_name_H-M   'P 1'
#
loop_
_entity.id
_entity.type
_entity.pdbx_description
1 polymer ?
#
loop_
_entity_poly.entity_id
_entity_poly.type
_entity_poly.pdbx_seq_one_letter_code
_entity_poly.pdbx_strand_id
1 'polypeptide(L)'
;MAYYGKCIEIVIEQLGKFKSEKNSPEQFLEAASTSLKQTLSPQKHAFVLEVLSGCLEYEKLLTIVVDAFYVRDGQLCLWADYSLFEVICYLAMFQLDELGFQLFRSIIKSQSVGKTCKFLRFLFSPMNLCSWIKDEWSLVYETAHVKESWIDPLMRWQPEVQELINQLEGAPLDQTPLSKTKAKVTEPKEFNLTIPKPRAIPMPEIIPTVAKPRSVPQSTYQEPMEQQLLQMVKRYNRRKAEELLLKANMEELRCAMPRSQREPATQDCKKQLQVQSTPHIHRTPKLTFYRANNCPVKLNTATILREGALYQQQVEKELQRVDRLLDGAGEFSEFLEWQKKMQAKDREERLAAEECRRLQGKLSHEEAILARQNLMQENKQKANQKKEETAERMLQCAQRRLHEDKCMKELVGQVTEAQNNVKVAQMKLMKGRRQRVQEVIEESRELLQRSSEAAKEEQRRRCELITQLRALETQPTRKDKLVDLTQIPGYGLEGEMSVVELRERLALLKETQKREEEEKRDQIIQGKRAKSQELQNTMEQISLCRAAMGRTGALRWEEKARAAAPESASSHQRVQQLQRRIEERAAERRRRAEQLQVSAPPAVRPPSRAQVEPQHWLELEQSRERKLQAQQRANPACQASRGLGAS
;
A
#
# COMPACT_ATOMS: atom_id res chain seq x y z
N MET A 1 -15.93 -3.04 46.24
CA MET A 1 -15.39 -2.54 44.93
C MET A 1 -14.43 -3.56 44.30
N ALA A 2 -13.13 -3.58 44.64
CA ALA A 2 -12.11 -4.38 43.94
C ALA A 2 -12.16 -5.94 44.12
N TYR A 3 -13.31 -6.50 44.54
CA TYR A 3 -13.50 -7.95 44.69
C TYR A 3 -13.92 -8.60 43.36
N TYR A 4 -15.06 -8.17 42.80
CA TYR A 4 -15.63 -8.78 41.59
C TYR A 4 -14.89 -8.37 40.30
N GLY A 5 -14.29 -7.18 40.25
CA GLY A 5 -13.45 -6.76 39.12
C GLY A 5 -12.36 -7.78 38.81
N LYS A 6 -11.63 -8.24 39.84
CA LYS A 6 -10.60 -9.29 39.72
C LYS A 6 -11.16 -10.67 39.35
N CYS A 7 -12.39 -10.97 39.74
CA CYS A 7 -13.04 -12.20 39.28
C CYS A 7 -13.31 -12.13 37.77
N ILE A 8 -13.82 -11.00 37.28
CA ILE A 8 -14.12 -10.78 35.86
C ILE A 8 -12.85 -10.69 35.00
N GLU A 9 -11.78 -10.07 35.50
CA GLU A 9 -10.44 -10.12 34.87
C GLU A 9 -10.00 -11.57 34.63
N ILE A 10 -10.19 -12.46 35.62
CA ILE A 10 -9.87 -13.89 35.50
C ILE A 10 -10.81 -14.62 34.53
N VAL A 11 -12.11 -14.31 34.51
CA VAL A 11 -13.06 -14.86 33.52
C VAL A 11 -12.63 -14.51 32.10
N ILE A 12 -12.36 -13.22 31.82
CA ILE A 12 -11.88 -12.72 30.52
C ILE A 12 -10.57 -13.43 30.12
N GLU A 13 -9.65 -13.58 31.07
CA GLU A 13 -8.39 -14.29 30.87
C GLU A 13 -8.57 -15.77 30.51
N GLN A 14 -9.65 -16.44 30.93
CA GLN A 14 -9.93 -17.83 30.55
C GLN A 14 -10.71 -17.92 29.24
N LEU A 15 -11.71 -17.05 29.00
CA LEU A 15 -12.40 -16.98 27.71
C LEU A 15 -11.41 -16.71 26.56
N GLY A 16 -10.44 -15.80 26.74
CA GLY A 16 -9.36 -15.57 25.77
C GLY A 16 -8.39 -16.73 25.54
N LYS A 17 -8.46 -17.80 26.36
CA LYS A 17 -7.72 -19.07 26.20
C LYS A 17 -8.58 -20.16 25.55
N PHE A 18 -9.91 -20.05 25.60
CA PHE A 18 -10.85 -20.98 24.97
C PHE A 18 -10.79 -20.90 23.43
N LYS A 19 -11.06 -22.03 22.76
CA LYS A 19 -11.09 -22.15 21.30
C LYS A 19 -12.12 -23.21 20.90
N SER A 20 -13.28 -22.74 20.44
CA SER A 20 -14.43 -23.56 20.05
C SER A 20 -14.09 -24.65 19.01
N GLU A 21 -13.10 -24.41 18.13
CA GLU A 21 -12.58 -25.41 17.18
C GLU A 21 -11.82 -26.61 17.80
N LYS A 22 -11.39 -26.55 19.08
CA LYS A 22 -10.33 -27.44 19.60
C LYS A 22 -10.57 -28.02 20.99
N ASN A 23 -11.33 -27.33 21.83
CA ASN A 23 -11.60 -27.74 23.20
C ASN A 23 -13.10 -27.98 23.35
N SER A 24 -13.54 -29.11 23.94
CA SER A 24 -14.93 -29.19 24.39
C SER A 24 -15.11 -28.29 25.63
N PRO A 25 -16.29 -27.66 25.81
CA PRO A 25 -16.50 -26.72 26.92
C PRO A 25 -16.33 -27.41 28.28
N GLU A 26 -16.82 -28.64 28.44
CA GLU A 26 -16.69 -29.45 29.66
C GLU A 26 -15.22 -29.71 30.05
N GLN A 27 -14.37 -30.14 29.09
CA GLN A 27 -12.95 -30.41 29.35
C GLN A 27 -12.18 -29.12 29.63
N PHE A 28 -12.56 -28.02 28.98
CA PHE A 28 -12.00 -26.71 29.27
C PHE A 28 -12.41 -26.19 30.65
N LEU A 29 -13.68 -26.35 31.03
CA LEU A 29 -14.19 -25.98 32.35
C LEU A 29 -13.52 -26.76 33.46
N GLU A 30 -13.20 -28.05 33.30
CA GLU A 30 -12.43 -28.79 34.32
C GLU A 30 -10.95 -28.43 34.39
N ALA A 31 -10.32 -28.07 33.26
CA ALA A 31 -8.97 -27.49 33.26
C ALA A 31 -8.94 -26.11 33.94
N ALA A 32 -9.99 -25.30 33.76
CA ALA A 32 -10.19 -24.06 34.50
C ALA A 32 -10.50 -24.32 35.98
N SER A 33 -11.35 -25.31 36.30
CA SER A 33 -11.73 -25.68 37.67
C SER A 33 -10.48 -26.03 38.49
N THR A 34 -9.63 -26.91 37.96
CA THR A 34 -8.42 -27.42 38.62
C THR A 34 -7.33 -26.36 38.79
N SER A 35 -7.13 -25.50 37.79
CA SER A 35 -6.15 -24.40 37.89
C SER A 35 -6.61 -23.26 38.80
N LEU A 36 -7.89 -22.90 38.78
CA LEU A 36 -8.44 -21.82 39.61
C LEU A 36 -8.63 -22.23 41.09
N LYS A 37 -8.86 -23.52 41.39
CA LYS A 37 -8.88 -24.07 42.76
C LYS A 37 -7.60 -23.78 43.56
N GLN A 38 -6.47 -23.58 42.89
CA GLN A 38 -5.17 -23.32 43.53
C GLN A 38 -4.94 -21.82 43.85
N THR A 39 -5.71 -20.91 43.24
CA THR A 39 -5.45 -19.46 43.29
C THR A 39 -6.58 -18.63 43.89
N LEU A 40 -7.79 -19.20 44.04
CA LEU A 40 -8.97 -18.47 44.50
C LEU A 40 -9.60 -19.10 45.76
N SER A 41 -10.08 -18.23 46.64
CA SER A 41 -10.98 -18.59 47.75
C SER A 41 -12.30 -19.18 47.22
N PRO A 42 -12.92 -20.17 47.89
CA PRO A 42 -14.01 -20.99 47.33
C PRO A 42 -15.20 -20.17 46.81
N GLN A 43 -15.60 -19.10 47.50
CA GLN A 43 -16.69 -18.21 47.06
C GLN A 43 -16.38 -17.44 45.76
N LYS A 44 -15.10 -17.14 45.47
CA LYS A 44 -14.68 -16.58 44.18
C LYS A 44 -14.58 -17.64 43.11
N HIS A 45 -14.12 -18.83 43.50
CA HIS A 45 -13.96 -19.97 42.60
C HIS A 45 -15.30 -20.40 42.01
N ALA A 46 -16.34 -20.53 42.85
CA ALA A 46 -17.72 -20.79 42.41
C ALA A 46 -18.22 -19.72 41.42
N PHE A 47 -18.23 -18.44 41.83
CA PHE A 47 -18.69 -17.32 40.99
C PHE A 47 -17.94 -17.21 39.65
N VAL A 48 -16.62 -17.43 39.63
CA VAL A 48 -15.82 -17.40 38.40
C VAL A 48 -16.16 -18.58 37.49
N LEU A 49 -16.42 -19.79 38.02
CA LEU A 49 -16.82 -20.93 37.21
C LEU A 49 -18.25 -20.81 36.67
N GLU A 50 -19.19 -20.32 37.47
CA GLU A 50 -20.59 -20.09 37.11
C GLU A 50 -20.71 -19.09 35.94
N VAL A 51 -20.00 -17.96 36.04
CA VAL A 51 -19.94 -16.98 34.95
C VAL A 51 -19.19 -17.55 33.73
N LEU A 52 -18.17 -18.40 33.92
CA LEU A 52 -17.48 -19.06 32.80
C LEU A 52 -18.35 -20.09 32.07
N SER A 53 -19.07 -20.95 32.79
CA SER A 53 -19.92 -21.97 32.18
C SER A 53 -21.09 -21.33 31.44
N GLY A 54 -21.76 -20.36 32.07
CA GLY A 54 -22.83 -19.59 31.41
C GLY A 54 -22.38 -18.82 30.16
N CYS A 55 -21.16 -18.26 30.15
CA CYS A 55 -20.62 -17.61 28.94
C CYS A 55 -20.32 -18.61 27.80
N LEU A 56 -19.97 -19.86 28.12
CA LEU A 56 -19.72 -20.91 27.12
C LEU A 56 -21.00 -21.61 26.65
N GLU A 57 -21.97 -21.81 27.54
CA GLU A 57 -23.29 -22.40 27.24
C GLU A 57 -24.11 -21.48 26.31
N TYR A 58 -24.09 -20.16 26.59
CA TYR A 58 -24.82 -19.15 25.83
C TYR A 58 -23.97 -18.38 24.81
N GLU A 59 -22.75 -18.85 24.47
CA GLU A 59 -21.79 -18.24 23.52
C GLU A 59 -22.49 -17.67 22.27
N LYS A 60 -23.41 -18.44 21.68
CA LYS A 60 -24.15 -18.06 20.45
C LYS A 60 -25.13 -16.90 20.63
N LEU A 61 -25.74 -16.74 21.80
CA LEU A 61 -26.65 -15.61 22.07
C LEU A 61 -25.86 -14.33 22.38
N LEU A 62 -24.73 -14.48 23.07
CA LEU A 62 -23.84 -13.40 23.49
C LEU A 62 -23.11 -12.79 22.29
N THR A 63 -22.54 -13.64 21.41
CA THR A 63 -21.84 -13.20 20.19
C THR A 63 -22.74 -12.40 19.25
N ILE A 64 -24.02 -12.79 19.04
CA ILE A 64 -25.01 -12.01 18.27
C ILE A 64 -25.12 -10.56 18.78
N VAL A 65 -25.22 -10.37 20.09
CA VAL A 65 -25.35 -9.02 20.70
C VAL A 65 -24.04 -8.24 20.62
N VAL A 66 -22.91 -8.90 20.92
CA VAL A 66 -21.59 -8.25 20.97
C VAL A 66 -21.12 -7.87 19.56
N ASP A 67 -21.31 -8.72 18.55
CA ASP A 67 -21.03 -8.40 17.15
C ASP A 67 -21.91 -7.24 16.64
N ALA A 68 -23.22 -7.28 16.95
CA ALA A 68 -24.13 -6.19 16.60
C ALA A 68 -23.74 -4.86 17.27
N PHE A 69 -23.20 -4.90 18.50
CA PHE A 69 -22.61 -3.74 19.16
C PHE A 69 -21.39 -3.23 18.39
N TYR A 70 -20.39 -4.08 18.09
CA TYR A 70 -19.17 -3.67 17.38
C TYR A 70 -19.45 -3.06 15.99
N VAL A 71 -20.47 -3.55 15.29
CA VAL A 71 -20.91 -2.99 13.98
C VAL A 71 -21.53 -1.59 14.15
N ARG A 72 -22.40 -1.39 15.15
CA ARG A 72 -23.18 -0.15 15.32
C ARG A 72 -22.44 0.91 16.17
N ASP A 73 -22.33 0.70 17.47
CA ASP A 73 -21.85 1.71 18.45
C ASP A 73 -20.44 1.43 18.99
N GLY A 74 -19.95 0.19 18.82
CA GLY A 74 -18.71 -0.33 19.40
C GLY A 74 -17.44 -0.05 18.59
N GLN A 75 -17.51 0.69 17.48
CA GLN A 75 -16.40 0.93 16.54
C GLN A 75 -15.14 1.58 17.17
N LEU A 76 -15.24 2.13 18.39
CA LEU A 76 -14.15 2.73 19.17
C LEU A 76 -13.66 1.85 20.34
N CYS A 77 -14.20 0.64 20.50
CA CYS A 77 -13.74 -0.34 21.48
C CYS A 77 -12.67 -1.26 20.86
N LEU A 78 -11.81 -1.85 21.70
CA LEU A 78 -10.77 -2.76 21.21
C LEU A 78 -11.32 -4.19 21.17
N TRP A 79 -10.82 -5.03 20.26
CA TRP A 79 -11.14 -6.47 20.27
C TRP A 79 -10.72 -7.20 21.56
N ALA A 80 -9.79 -6.63 22.33
CA ALA A 80 -9.45 -7.11 23.68
C ALA A 80 -10.59 -6.90 24.71
N ASP A 81 -11.54 -6.00 24.42
CA ASP A 81 -12.73 -5.76 25.23
C ASP A 81 -13.88 -6.73 24.86
N TYR A 82 -13.73 -7.61 23.86
CA TYR A 82 -14.82 -8.45 23.36
C TYR A 82 -15.41 -9.32 24.48
N SER A 83 -14.57 -10.11 25.16
CA SER A 83 -15.00 -10.95 26.29
C SER A 83 -15.34 -10.18 27.57
N LEU A 84 -14.97 -8.90 27.67
CA LEU A 84 -15.55 -8.02 28.71
C LEU A 84 -17.03 -7.77 28.41
N PHE A 85 -17.40 -7.54 27.15
CA PHE A 85 -18.79 -7.35 26.74
C PHE A 85 -19.60 -8.66 26.76
N GLU A 86 -19.02 -9.80 26.38
CA GLU A 86 -19.67 -11.12 26.54
C GLU A 86 -20.06 -11.37 28.01
N VAL A 87 -19.12 -11.18 28.94
CA VAL A 87 -19.34 -11.37 30.38
C VAL A 87 -20.35 -10.37 30.94
N ILE A 88 -20.29 -9.10 30.53
CA ILE A 88 -21.29 -8.09 30.94
C ILE A 88 -22.67 -8.40 30.36
N CYS A 89 -22.75 -8.95 29.14
CA CYS A 89 -24.00 -9.37 28.52
C CYS A 89 -24.61 -10.58 29.26
N TYR A 90 -23.82 -11.61 29.54
CA TYR A 90 -24.27 -12.77 30.34
C TYR A 90 -24.76 -12.32 31.73
N LEU A 91 -23.98 -11.47 32.41
CA LEU A 91 -24.34 -10.93 33.73
C LEU A 91 -25.60 -10.05 33.69
N ALA A 92 -25.91 -9.41 32.55
CA ALA A 92 -27.09 -8.57 32.39
C ALA A 92 -28.36 -9.35 32.01
N MET A 93 -28.23 -10.50 31.33
CA MET A 93 -29.38 -11.27 30.82
C MET A 93 -29.82 -12.39 31.75
N PHE A 94 -28.89 -13.09 32.41
CA PHE A 94 -29.20 -14.29 33.20
C PHE A 94 -29.05 -14.06 34.71
N GLN A 95 -28.01 -13.33 35.12
CA GLN A 95 -27.60 -13.20 36.52
C GLN A 95 -28.07 -11.89 37.19
N LEU A 96 -28.80 -11.01 36.48
CA LEU A 96 -29.19 -9.71 37.02
C LEU A 96 -30.32 -9.83 38.07
N ASP A 97 -31.30 -10.71 37.83
CA ASP A 97 -32.35 -11.04 38.81
C ASP A 97 -31.78 -11.86 39.99
N GLU A 98 -30.80 -12.75 39.77
CA GLU A 98 -30.25 -13.63 40.83
C GLU A 98 -29.20 -12.96 41.73
N LEU A 99 -28.24 -12.21 41.17
CA LEU A 99 -27.26 -11.43 41.93
C LEU A 99 -27.86 -10.12 42.49
N GLY A 100 -28.94 -9.63 41.86
CA GLY A 100 -29.60 -8.39 42.19
C GLY A 100 -28.83 -7.13 41.75
N PHE A 101 -29.60 -6.08 41.45
CA PHE A 101 -29.10 -4.84 40.86
C PHE A 101 -27.95 -4.16 41.63
N GLN A 102 -27.87 -4.29 42.97
CA GLN A 102 -26.79 -3.67 43.74
C GLN A 102 -25.43 -4.36 43.53
N LEU A 103 -25.38 -5.69 43.37
CA LEU A 103 -24.13 -6.39 43.04
C LEU A 103 -23.72 -6.09 41.60
N PHE A 104 -24.66 -6.13 40.65
CA PHE A 104 -24.46 -5.73 39.24
C PHE A 104 -23.92 -4.28 39.13
N ARG A 105 -24.51 -3.34 39.87
CA ARG A 105 -24.03 -1.94 39.99
C ARG A 105 -22.63 -1.83 40.60
N SER A 106 -22.26 -2.72 41.54
CA SER A 106 -20.90 -2.77 42.10
C SER A 106 -19.88 -3.35 41.11
N ILE A 107 -20.30 -4.31 40.29
CA ILE A 107 -19.53 -4.93 39.20
C ILE A 107 -19.22 -3.89 38.13
N ILE A 108 -20.24 -3.20 37.60
CA ILE A 108 -20.07 -2.16 36.56
C ILE A 108 -19.13 -1.04 37.05
N LYS A 109 -19.28 -0.62 38.31
CA LYS A 109 -18.39 0.38 38.95
C LYS A 109 -16.94 -0.08 39.15
N SER A 110 -16.65 -1.37 38.99
CA SER A 110 -15.29 -1.91 39.00
C SER A 110 -14.66 -2.06 37.61
N GLN A 111 -15.43 -1.83 36.55
CA GLN A 111 -15.00 -1.93 35.15
C GLN A 111 -14.83 -0.56 34.49
N SER A 112 -14.34 -0.52 33.25
CA SER A 112 -14.07 0.73 32.53
C SER A 112 -15.37 1.45 32.12
N VAL A 113 -15.87 2.31 33.02
CA VAL A 113 -17.14 3.05 32.94
C VAL A 113 -17.50 3.53 31.52
N GLY A 114 -16.62 4.29 30.86
CA GLY A 114 -16.89 4.86 29.53
C GLY A 114 -17.03 3.86 28.36
N LYS A 115 -16.63 2.59 28.54
CA LYS A 115 -16.93 1.49 27.61
C LYS A 115 -18.22 0.79 28.01
N THR A 116 -18.33 0.42 29.29
CA THR A 116 -19.48 -0.32 29.84
C THR A 116 -20.79 0.46 29.71
N CYS A 117 -20.81 1.78 29.95
CA CYS A 117 -22.01 2.61 29.77
C CYS A 117 -22.47 2.69 28.30
N LYS A 118 -21.55 2.58 27.32
CA LYS A 118 -21.93 2.49 25.89
C LYS A 118 -22.56 1.14 25.57
N PHE A 119 -21.96 0.04 26.05
CA PHE A 119 -22.50 -1.30 25.84
C PHE A 119 -23.86 -1.49 26.51
N LEU A 120 -24.02 -1.03 27.76
CA LEU A 120 -25.32 -1.08 28.46
C LEU A 120 -26.37 -0.21 27.78
N ARG A 121 -26.03 0.99 27.28
CA ARG A 121 -26.94 1.81 26.47
C ARG A 121 -27.38 1.11 25.18
N PHE A 122 -26.48 0.36 24.54
CA PHE A 122 -26.80 -0.42 23.35
C PHE A 122 -27.73 -1.61 23.67
N LEU A 123 -27.39 -2.40 24.69
CA LEU A 123 -28.13 -3.58 25.13
C LEU A 123 -29.52 -3.22 25.67
N PHE A 124 -29.63 -2.24 26.56
CA PHE A 124 -30.90 -1.80 27.14
C PHE A 124 -31.63 -0.74 26.29
N SER A 125 -31.31 -0.64 25.01
CA SER A 125 -32.08 0.16 24.05
C SER A 125 -33.34 -0.62 23.63
N PRO A 126 -34.56 -0.14 23.95
CA PRO A 126 -35.79 -0.86 23.60
C PRO A 126 -35.97 -1.01 22.09
N MET A 127 -35.37 -0.12 21.29
CA MET A 127 -35.38 -0.20 19.84
C MET A 127 -34.50 -1.35 19.31
N ASN A 128 -33.38 -1.65 19.99
CA ASN A 128 -32.51 -2.78 19.62
C ASN A 128 -33.11 -4.11 20.10
N LEU A 129 -33.57 -4.16 21.36
CA LEU A 129 -34.17 -5.36 21.97
C LEU A 129 -35.41 -5.82 21.24
N CYS A 130 -36.40 -4.94 21.07
CA CYS A 130 -37.73 -5.34 20.57
C CYS A 130 -37.81 -5.50 19.04
N SER A 131 -36.73 -5.20 18.31
CA SER A 131 -36.58 -5.52 16.88
C SER A 131 -35.46 -6.53 16.65
N TRP A 132 -34.27 -6.10 16.24
CA TRP A 132 -33.26 -6.98 15.66
C TRP A 132 -32.72 -8.07 16.60
N ILE A 133 -32.49 -7.76 17.88
CA ILE A 133 -31.94 -8.75 18.82
C ILE A 133 -32.93 -9.91 19.05
N LYS A 134 -34.21 -9.57 19.18
CA LYS A 134 -35.33 -10.52 19.23
C LYS A 134 -35.45 -11.37 17.98
N ASP A 135 -35.33 -10.76 16.81
CA ASP A 135 -35.47 -11.45 15.53
C ASP A 135 -34.34 -12.47 15.34
N GLU A 136 -33.07 -12.11 15.61
CA GLU A 136 -31.92 -13.04 15.57
C GLU A 136 -32.03 -14.16 16.61
N TRP A 137 -32.33 -13.83 17.88
CA TRP A 137 -32.53 -14.84 18.91
C TRP A 137 -33.66 -15.81 18.56
N SER A 138 -34.67 -15.36 17.81
CA SER A 138 -35.76 -16.21 17.32
C SER A 138 -35.41 -17.13 16.14
N LEU A 139 -34.22 -16.98 15.54
CA LEU A 139 -33.66 -17.97 14.62
C LEU A 139 -32.99 -19.15 15.34
N VAL A 140 -32.68 -18.99 16.63
CA VAL A 140 -31.97 -19.99 17.45
C VAL A 140 -32.90 -20.63 18.49
N TYR A 141 -33.90 -19.90 19.00
CA TYR A 141 -34.85 -20.34 20.03
C TYR A 141 -36.29 -19.91 19.70
N GLU A 142 -37.28 -20.49 20.37
CA GLU A 142 -38.70 -20.21 20.09
C GLU A 142 -39.11 -18.76 20.43
N THR A 143 -39.84 -18.12 19.52
CA THR A 143 -40.22 -16.69 19.64
C THR A 143 -41.01 -16.34 20.91
N ALA A 144 -41.66 -17.30 21.57
CA ALA A 144 -42.35 -17.09 22.85
C ALA A 144 -41.33 -17.04 23.99
N HIS A 145 -40.53 -18.11 24.14
CA HIS A 145 -39.45 -18.23 25.13
C HIS A 145 -38.49 -17.03 25.10
N VAL A 146 -38.06 -16.59 23.90
CA VAL A 146 -37.18 -15.42 23.71
C VAL A 146 -37.77 -14.11 24.27
N LYS A 147 -39.10 -13.92 24.18
CA LYS A 147 -39.78 -12.74 24.74
C LYS A 147 -39.82 -12.84 26.26
N GLU A 148 -40.48 -13.89 26.74
CA GLU A 148 -40.86 -14.06 28.15
C GLU A 148 -39.64 -14.27 29.07
N SER A 149 -38.59 -14.93 28.57
CA SER A 149 -37.43 -15.32 29.38
C SER A 149 -36.27 -14.32 29.34
N TRP A 150 -36.13 -13.53 28.25
CA TRP A 150 -34.96 -12.64 28.06
C TRP A 150 -35.34 -11.18 27.79
N ILE A 151 -36.26 -10.91 26.86
CA ILE A 151 -36.58 -9.53 26.49
C ILE A 151 -37.39 -8.83 27.58
N ASP A 152 -38.41 -9.48 28.12
CA ASP A 152 -39.29 -8.86 29.12
C ASP A 152 -38.56 -8.59 30.46
N PRO A 153 -37.66 -9.46 30.96
CA PRO A 153 -36.74 -9.13 32.05
C PRO A 153 -35.79 -7.96 31.72
N LEU A 154 -35.13 -7.93 30.56
CA LEU A 154 -34.25 -6.81 30.18
C LEU A 154 -35.02 -5.48 30.09
N MET A 155 -36.25 -5.52 29.57
CA MET A 155 -37.16 -4.36 29.52
C MET A 155 -37.62 -3.90 30.90
N ARG A 156 -37.81 -4.82 31.86
CA ARG A 156 -38.13 -4.51 33.27
C ARG A 156 -37.00 -3.77 33.97
N TRP A 157 -35.75 -4.17 33.76
CA TRP A 157 -34.56 -3.55 34.38
C TRP A 157 -34.04 -2.31 33.64
N GLN A 158 -34.53 -2.04 32.42
CA GLN A 158 -34.19 -0.87 31.59
C GLN A 158 -34.14 0.48 32.33
N PRO A 159 -35.16 0.90 33.13
CA PRO A 159 -35.13 2.20 33.79
C PRO A 159 -34.03 2.31 34.87
N GLU A 160 -33.79 1.23 35.62
CA GLU A 160 -32.76 1.21 36.67
C GLU A 160 -31.35 1.24 36.06
N VAL A 161 -31.11 0.46 35.00
CA VAL A 161 -29.86 0.49 34.25
C VAL A 161 -29.65 1.86 33.58
N GLN A 162 -30.70 2.50 33.07
CA GLN A 162 -30.61 3.85 32.52
C GLN A 162 -30.30 4.90 33.60
N GLU A 163 -30.86 4.78 34.81
CA GLU A 163 -30.46 5.63 35.93
C GLU A 163 -28.99 5.41 36.30
N LEU A 164 -28.51 4.16 36.33
CA LEU A 164 -27.10 3.85 36.56
C LEU A 164 -26.17 4.45 35.49
N ILE A 165 -26.54 4.39 34.20
CA ILE A 165 -25.80 5.05 33.12
C ILE A 165 -25.76 6.57 33.37
N ASN A 166 -26.91 7.19 33.70
CA ASN A 166 -27.00 8.62 33.97
C ASN A 166 -26.16 9.04 35.19
N GLN A 167 -26.11 8.21 36.25
CA GLN A 167 -25.27 8.43 37.43
C GLN A 167 -23.76 8.28 37.14
N LEU A 168 -23.40 7.41 36.19
CA LEU A 168 -22.00 7.14 35.82
C LEU A 168 -21.44 8.15 34.82
N GLU A 169 -22.28 8.69 33.94
CA GLU A 169 -21.92 9.77 33.02
C GLU A 169 -22.10 11.17 33.63
N GLY A 170 -23.00 11.31 34.61
CA GLY A 170 -23.24 12.52 35.38
C GLY A 170 -22.20 12.81 36.48
N ALA A 171 -21.23 11.91 36.70
CA ALA A 171 -20.08 12.15 37.56
C ALA A 171 -19.04 12.99 36.78
N PRO A 172 -18.83 14.29 37.10
CA PRO A 172 -18.08 15.17 36.20
C PRO A 172 -16.59 14.85 36.15
N LEU A 173 -16.02 14.80 34.94
CA LEU A 173 -14.62 15.18 34.77
C LEU A 173 -14.56 16.71 34.76
N ASP A 174 -14.18 17.29 35.91
CA ASP A 174 -13.95 18.72 36.05
C ASP A 174 -12.80 19.21 35.16
N GLN A 175 -13.12 19.79 33.99
CA GLN A 175 -12.74 21.17 33.63
C GLN A 175 -12.97 21.49 32.14
N THR A 176 -14.10 22.17 31.85
CA THR A 176 -14.17 23.15 30.75
C THR A 176 -14.99 24.35 31.23
N PRO A 177 -14.41 25.57 31.29
CA PRO A 177 -15.04 26.69 31.99
C PRO A 177 -16.21 27.31 31.22
N LEU A 178 -17.40 27.06 31.75
CA LEU A 178 -18.59 27.92 31.95
C LEU A 178 -18.97 29.01 30.92
N SER A 179 -20.28 29.16 30.77
CA SER A 179 -20.99 30.11 29.91
C SER A 179 -20.64 31.59 30.14
N LYS A 180 -20.72 32.38 29.06
CA LYS A 180 -20.54 33.84 29.08
C LYS A 180 -21.71 34.53 29.80
N THR A 181 -21.42 35.30 30.84
CA THR A 181 -22.37 36.25 31.44
C THR A 181 -22.74 37.37 30.45
N LYS A 182 -23.98 37.86 30.53
CA LYS A 182 -24.48 38.96 29.69
C LYS A 182 -23.89 40.29 30.15
N ALA A 183 -23.36 41.08 29.22
CA ALA A 183 -22.88 42.43 29.50
C ALA A 183 -24.03 43.42 29.77
N LYS A 184 -23.74 44.52 30.48
CA LYS A 184 -24.71 45.56 30.81
C LYS A 184 -24.96 46.51 29.62
N VAL A 185 -26.10 47.22 29.68
CA VAL A 185 -26.52 48.24 28.70
C VAL A 185 -25.60 49.46 28.74
N THR A 186 -25.43 50.13 27.60
CA THR A 186 -24.59 51.33 27.42
C THR A 186 -25.46 52.55 27.17
N GLU A 187 -25.14 53.68 27.82
CA GLU A 187 -25.80 54.97 27.61
C GLU A 187 -25.14 55.79 26.48
N PRO A 188 -25.89 56.62 25.72
CA PRO A 188 -25.35 57.43 24.64
C PRO A 188 -24.56 58.64 25.17
N LYS A 189 -23.52 59.05 24.42
CA LYS A 189 -22.73 60.25 24.70
C LYS A 189 -22.76 61.20 23.51
N GLU A 190 -23.02 62.48 23.76
CA GLU A 190 -23.22 63.49 22.73
C GLU A 190 -21.93 63.84 21.97
N PHE A 191 -22.10 64.43 20.78
CA PHE A 191 -21.07 64.57 19.76
C PHE A 191 -20.36 65.94 19.82
N ASN A 192 -19.06 65.95 19.51
CA ASN A 192 -18.31 67.18 19.25
C ASN A 192 -18.26 67.46 17.74
N LEU A 193 -18.39 68.72 17.36
CA LEU A 193 -18.41 69.16 15.95
C LEU A 193 -17.05 68.97 15.25
N THR A 194 -17.10 68.83 13.93
CA THR A 194 -16.06 68.22 13.10
C THR A 194 -14.92 69.16 12.68
N ILE A 195 -13.71 68.61 12.70
CA ILE A 195 -12.68 68.89 11.69
C ILE A 195 -12.62 67.64 10.78
N PRO A 196 -12.74 67.77 9.43
CA PRO A 196 -12.73 66.63 8.54
C PRO A 196 -11.33 66.00 8.47
N LYS A 197 -11.19 64.75 8.92
CA LYS A 197 -10.02 63.93 8.60
C LYS A 197 -9.99 63.60 7.10
N PRO A 198 -8.82 63.48 6.46
CA PRO A 198 -8.73 63.10 5.06
C PRO A 198 -9.38 61.73 4.83
N ARG A 199 -9.95 61.52 3.63
CA ARG A 199 -10.65 60.28 3.28
C ARG A 199 -9.68 59.08 3.35
N ALA A 200 -9.80 58.29 4.41
CA ALA A 200 -9.20 56.96 4.44
C ALA A 200 -9.90 56.09 3.39
N ILE A 201 -9.11 55.44 2.53
CA ILE A 201 -9.58 54.29 1.74
C ILE A 201 -10.04 53.23 2.76
N PRO A 202 -11.22 52.59 2.59
CA PRO A 202 -11.68 51.56 3.51
C PRO A 202 -10.65 50.42 3.52
N MET A 203 -9.92 50.28 4.63
CA MET A 203 -9.07 49.11 4.84
C MET A 203 -10.01 47.90 4.95
N PRO A 204 -9.82 46.84 4.17
CA PRO A 204 -10.71 45.68 4.22
C PRO A 204 -10.72 45.10 5.63
N GLU A 205 -11.86 44.52 6.02
CA GLU A 205 -12.07 43.96 7.35
C GLU A 205 -10.91 43.04 7.73
N ILE A 206 -10.40 43.20 8.96
CA ILE A 206 -9.34 42.32 9.47
C ILE A 206 -9.96 40.95 9.64
N ILE A 207 -9.75 40.09 8.63
CA ILE A 207 -10.10 38.67 8.65
C ILE A 207 -9.66 38.13 10.01
N PRO A 208 -10.57 37.52 10.80
CA PRO A 208 -10.25 37.09 12.15
C PRO A 208 -9.00 36.23 12.11
N THR A 209 -7.98 36.62 12.88
CA THR A 209 -6.64 36.01 12.83
C THR A 209 -6.71 34.58 13.37
N VAL A 210 -7.09 33.67 12.49
CA VAL A 210 -7.08 32.23 12.72
C VAL A 210 -5.71 31.88 13.29
N ALA A 211 -5.70 31.23 14.46
CA ALA A 211 -4.46 30.82 15.10
C ALA A 211 -3.60 30.09 14.07
N LYS A 212 -2.37 30.58 13.84
CA LYS A 212 -1.49 30.08 12.77
C LYS A 212 -1.50 28.55 12.83
N PRO A 213 -1.79 27.85 11.71
CA PRO A 213 -1.90 26.39 11.72
C PRO A 213 -0.65 25.82 12.37
N ARG A 214 -0.83 24.89 13.32
CA ARG A 214 0.27 24.30 14.10
C ARG A 214 1.39 23.93 13.13
N SER A 215 2.60 24.40 13.40
CA SER A 215 3.76 24.19 12.52
C SER A 215 3.81 22.72 12.12
N VAL A 216 3.71 22.46 10.81
CA VAL A 216 3.55 21.12 10.25
C VAL A 216 4.59 20.20 10.91
N PRO A 217 4.16 19.12 11.59
CA PRO A 217 5.05 18.37 12.47
C PRO A 217 6.24 17.83 11.67
N GLN A 218 7.43 17.79 12.28
CA GLN A 218 8.66 17.42 11.57
C GLN A 218 8.57 16.03 10.92
N SER A 219 7.73 15.14 11.45
CA SER A 219 7.37 13.83 10.89
C SER A 219 6.70 13.88 9.50
N THR A 220 6.20 15.03 9.05
CA THR A 220 5.66 15.21 7.68
C THR A 220 6.77 15.52 6.66
N TYR A 221 7.93 16.00 7.11
CA TYR A 221 9.12 16.23 6.28
C TYR A 221 10.17 15.12 6.42
N GLN A 222 10.06 14.27 7.44
CA GLN A 222 10.81 13.03 7.55
C GLN A 222 10.15 11.98 6.65
N GLU A 223 10.92 11.33 5.78
CA GLU A 223 10.41 10.17 5.02
C GLU A 223 9.97 9.07 5.98
N PRO A 224 8.78 8.45 5.78
CA PRO A 224 8.29 7.38 6.66
C PRO A 224 9.25 6.18 6.67
N MET A 225 9.25 5.43 7.76
CA MET A 225 10.23 4.35 8.02
C MET A 225 10.24 3.29 6.91
N GLU A 226 9.10 3.05 6.27
CA GLU A 226 8.91 2.16 5.13
C GLU A 226 9.68 2.65 3.88
N GLN A 227 9.72 3.96 3.64
CA GLN A 227 10.50 4.54 2.54
C GLN A 227 11.99 4.45 2.83
N GLN A 228 12.44 4.75 4.05
CA GLN A 228 13.84 4.58 4.46
C GLN A 228 14.29 3.11 4.34
N LEU A 229 13.44 2.17 4.79
CA LEU A 229 13.65 0.73 4.64
C LEU A 229 13.70 0.30 3.16
N LEU A 230 12.81 0.84 2.31
CA LEU A 230 12.83 0.59 0.87
C LEU A 230 14.08 1.19 0.19
N GLN A 231 14.59 2.34 0.64
CA GLN A 231 15.88 2.87 0.18
C GLN A 231 17.03 1.93 0.58
N MET A 232 17.05 1.43 1.82
CA MET A 232 18.03 0.45 2.27
C MET A 232 17.96 -0.86 1.48
N VAL A 233 16.76 -1.37 1.18
CA VAL A 233 16.57 -2.60 0.38
C VAL A 233 16.95 -2.39 -1.08
N LYS A 234 16.62 -1.24 -1.69
CA LYS A 234 17.08 -0.87 -3.04
C LYS A 234 18.61 -0.84 -3.12
N ARG A 235 19.29 -0.19 -2.16
CA ARG A 235 20.76 -0.20 -2.03
C ARG A 235 21.31 -1.62 -1.82
N TYR A 236 20.72 -2.41 -0.92
CA TYR A 236 21.15 -3.79 -0.64
C TYR A 236 21.11 -4.65 -1.92
N ASN A 237 19.99 -4.61 -2.64
CA ASN A 237 19.82 -5.34 -3.90
C ASN A 237 20.82 -4.88 -4.97
N ARG A 238 21.19 -3.60 -4.98
CA ARG A 238 22.17 -3.05 -5.91
C ARG A 238 23.58 -3.64 -5.72
N ARG A 239 24.21 -3.58 -4.54
CA ARG A 239 25.52 -4.27 -4.42
C ARG A 239 25.41 -5.77 -4.47
N LYS A 240 24.29 -6.38 -4.06
CA LYS A 240 24.11 -7.80 -4.35
C LYS A 240 24.13 -8.10 -5.86
N ALA A 241 23.60 -7.21 -6.71
CA ALA A 241 23.72 -7.31 -8.16
C ALA A 241 25.15 -7.00 -8.66
N GLU A 242 25.80 -5.96 -8.12
CA GLU A 242 27.20 -5.62 -8.46
C GLU A 242 28.16 -6.77 -8.10
N GLU A 243 27.99 -7.41 -6.94
CA GLU A 243 28.73 -8.62 -6.53
C GLU A 243 28.44 -9.83 -7.41
N LEU A 244 27.18 -10.03 -7.82
CA LEU A 244 26.81 -11.14 -8.71
C LEU A 244 27.38 -10.93 -10.12
N LEU A 245 27.42 -9.69 -10.60
CA LEU A 245 28.10 -9.33 -11.84
C LEU A 245 29.61 -9.53 -11.71
N LEU A 246 30.23 -9.11 -10.59
CA LEU A 246 31.67 -9.30 -10.36
C LEU A 246 32.04 -10.80 -10.28
N LYS A 247 31.20 -11.62 -9.62
CA LYS A 247 31.31 -13.08 -9.62
C LYS A 247 31.11 -13.68 -11.01
N ALA A 248 30.12 -13.21 -11.77
CA ALA A 248 29.90 -13.66 -13.15
C ALA A 248 31.13 -13.37 -14.03
N ASN A 249 31.67 -12.14 -14.02
CA ASN A 249 32.86 -11.77 -14.78
C ASN A 249 34.11 -12.59 -14.36
N MET A 250 34.25 -12.93 -13.07
CA MET A 250 35.31 -13.82 -12.58
C MET A 250 35.10 -15.30 -13.01
N GLU A 251 33.87 -15.72 -13.26
CA GLU A 251 33.52 -17.09 -13.67
C GLU A 251 33.33 -17.24 -15.19
N GLU A 252 33.23 -16.14 -15.94
CA GLU A 252 33.09 -16.10 -17.41
C GLU A 252 34.33 -16.71 -18.10
N LEU A 253 35.53 -16.33 -17.63
CA LEU A 253 36.80 -16.94 -18.06
C LEU A 253 36.95 -18.42 -17.63
N ARG A 254 36.17 -18.87 -16.63
CA ARG A 254 36.24 -20.24 -16.09
C ARG A 254 35.62 -21.29 -17.03
N CYS A 255 34.86 -20.85 -18.02
CA CYS A 255 34.36 -21.68 -19.12
C CYS A 255 35.37 -21.80 -20.29
N ALA A 256 36.34 -20.88 -20.38
CA ALA A 256 37.37 -20.87 -21.43
C ALA A 256 38.68 -21.57 -21.02
N MET A 257 38.92 -21.76 -19.72
CA MET A 257 40.15 -22.35 -19.18
C MET A 257 39.96 -23.85 -18.85
N PRO A 258 40.68 -24.77 -19.52
CA PRO A 258 40.68 -26.18 -19.14
C PRO A 258 41.19 -26.37 -17.70
N ARG A 259 40.43 -27.08 -16.87
CA ARG A 259 40.86 -27.38 -15.50
C ARG A 259 41.94 -28.45 -15.52
N SER A 260 43.18 -28.06 -15.25
CA SER A 260 44.20 -29.01 -14.78
C SER A 260 43.69 -29.67 -13.50
N GLN A 261 43.61 -31.01 -13.47
CA GLN A 261 43.38 -31.72 -12.21
C GLN A 261 44.51 -31.38 -11.24
N ARG A 262 44.15 -30.99 -10.01
CA ARG A 262 45.08 -30.95 -8.89
C ARG A 262 44.36 -31.38 -7.61
N GLU A 263 45.10 -32.07 -6.77
CA GLU A 263 44.61 -32.91 -5.68
C GLU A 263 44.15 -32.08 -4.46
N PRO A 264 43.35 -32.67 -3.54
CA PRO A 264 42.83 -31.96 -2.38
C PRO A 264 43.94 -31.64 -1.36
N ALA A 265 44.42 -30.40 -1.37
CA ALA A 265 45.28 -29.88 -0.31
C ALA A 265 44.51 -29.72 1.02
N THR A 266 45.17 -30.03 2.13
CA THR A 266 44.59 -30.10 3.48
C THR A 266 44.70 -28.81 4.28
N GLN A 267 43.87 -28.73 5.32
CA GLN A 267 44.04 -28.00 6.58
C GLN A 267 43.96 -26.44 6.64
N ASP A 268 43.03 -26.03 7.51
CA ASP A 268 43.17 -25.03 8.57
C ASP A 268 43.51 -23.57 8.28
N CYS A 269 42.51 -22.70 8.53
CA CYS A 269 42.71 -21.53 9.38
C CYS A 269 41.43 -21.12 10.12
N LYS A 270 41.32 -21.47 11.42
CA LYS A 270 40.30 -20.91 12.32
C LYS A 270 40.73 -19.54 12.83
N LYS A 271 39.93 -18.49 12.63
CA LYS A 271 39.93 -17.29 13.50
C LYS A 271 38.63 -16.48 13.39
N GLN A 272 37.90 -16.45 14.51
CA GLN A 272 37.06 -15.35 15.03
C GLN A 272 36.15 -14.57 14.07
N LEU A 273 34.84 -14.70 14.28
CA LEU A 273 34.03 -13.60 14.84
C LEU A 273 32.67 -14.11 15.32
N GLN A 274 32.37 -13.95 16.62
CA GLN A 274 31.03 -14.18 17.14
C GLN A 274 30.11 -13.04 16.68
N VAL A 275 29.05 -13.37 15.95
CA VAL A 275 27.94 -12.45 15.68
C VAL A 275 26.68 -13.08 16.27
N GLN A 276 26.06 -12.35 17.21
CA GLN A 276 24.92 -12.80 17.99
C GLN A 276 23.73 -13.15 17.08
N SER A 277 23.02 -14.23 17.42
CA SER A 277 21.91 -14.75 16.61
C SER A 277 20.59 -14.07 16.94
N THR A 278 20.14 -13.17 16.06
CA THR A 278 18.73 -12.75 15.98
C THR A 278 17.84 -13.99 15.76
N PRO A 279 16.63 -14.07 16.35
CA PRO A 279 15.78 -15.25 16.27
C PRO A 279 15.46 -15.62 14.83
N HIS A 280 15.69 -16.89 14.48
CA HIS A 280 15.46 -17.39 13.14
C HIS A 280 13.98 -17.77 13.00
N ILE A 281 13.16 -16.85 12.47
CA ILE A 281 11.82 -17.21 11.99
C ILE A 281 12.01 -18.33 10.98
N HIS A 282 11.52 -19.53 11.32
CA HIS A 282 11.52 -20.66 10.40
C HIS A 282 10.61 -20.32 9.23
N ARG A 283 11.23 -19.82 8.14
CA ARG A 283 10.60 -19.90 6.83
C ARG A 283 10.28 -21.36 6.61
N THR A 284 8.99 -21.67 6.47
CA THR A 284 8.56 -22.95 5.94
C THR A 284 9.37 -23.20 4.67
N PRO A 285 10.01 -24.39 4.52
CA PRO A 285 10.71 -24.68 3.29
C PRO A 285 9.69 -24.54 2.16
N LYS A 286 10.02 -23.70 1.16
CA LYS A 286 9.23 -23.65 -0.07
C LYS A 286 9.04 -25.10 -0.50
N LEU A 287 7.81 -25.55 -0.75
CA LEU A 287 7.61 -26.88 -1.28
C LEU A 287 8.33 -26.95 -2.62
N THR A 288 9.52 -27.56 -2.60
CA THR A 288 10.11 -28.17 -3.77
C THR A 288 9.13 -29.27 -4.13
N PHE A 289 8.26 -28.99 -5.09
CA PHE A 289 7.45 -30.02 -5.72
C PHE A 289 8.41 -31.12 -6.13
N TYR A 290 8.38 -32.23 -5.40
CA TYR A 290 9.19 -33.39 -5.75
C TYR A 290 8.73 -33.80 -7.14
N ARG A 291 9.57 -33.55 -8.15
CA ARG A 291 9.41 -34.17 -9.47
C ARG A 291 9.20 -35.65 -9.19
N ALA A 292 8.09 -36.21 -9.69
CA ALA A 292 7.71 -37.58 -9.38
C ALA A 292 8.83 -38.52 -9.83
N ASN A 293 9.66 -38.91 -8.87
CA ASN A 293 10.79 -39.78 -9.12
C ASN A 293 10.22 -41.18 -9.27
N ASN A 294 10.14 -41.64 -10.52
CA ASN A 294 9.77 -43.01 -10.89
C ASN A 294 10.89 -44.00 -10.51
N CYS A 295 11.43 -43.88 -9.30
CA CYS A 295 12.31 -44.87 -8.70
C CYS A 295 11.48 -46.15 -8.47
N PRO A 296 11.92 -47.32 -8.96
CA PRO A 296 11.22 -48.56 -8.69
C PRO A 296 11.21 -48.81 -7.18
N VAL A 297 10.02 -48.74 -6.57
CA VAL A 297 9.85 -48.93 -5.13
C VAL A 297 10.20 -50.37 -4.79
N LYS A 298 11.20 -50.56 -3.92
CA LYS A 298 11.59 -51.90 -3.46
C LYS A 298 10.40 -52.52 -2.71
N LEU A 299 9.92 -53.66 -3.22
CA LEU A 299 8.78 -54.40 -2.69
C LEU A 299 9.17 -55.19 -1.43
N ASN A 300 9.55 -54.47 -0.39
CA ASN A 300 9.73 -55.02 0.94
C ASN A 300 8.37 -55.45 1.50
N THR A 301 8.34 -56.44 2.40
CA THR A 301 7.11 -56.95 3.02
C THR A 301 6.26 -55.84 3.67
N ALA A 302 6.91 -54.92 4.38
CA ALA A 302 6.26 -53.74 4.98
C ALA A 302 5.74 -52.73 3.94
N THR A 303 6.28 -52.70 2.71
CA THR A 303 5.72 -51.89 1.61
C THR A 303 4.41 -52.49 1.13
N ILE A 304 4.41 -53.81 0.85
CA ILE A 304 3.23 -54.56 0.40
C ILE A 304 2.08 -54.41 1.40
N LEU A 305 2.33 -54.69 2.70
CA LEU A 305 1.29 -54.63 3.72
C LEU A 305 0.73 -53.20 3.94
N ARG A 306 1.56 -52.15 3.84
CA ARG A 306 1.09 -50.76 3.94
C ARG A 306 0.23 -50.34 2.75
N GLU A 307 0.59 -50.78 1.55
CA GLU A 307 -0.17 -50.49 0.33
C GLU A 307 -1.48 -51.30 0.27
N GLY A 308 -1.44 -52.56 0.69
CA GLY A 308 -2.64 -53.40 0.85
C GLY A 308 -3.63 -52.80 1.83
N ALA A 309 -3.17 -52.40 3.03
CA ALA A 309 -4.02 -51.74 4.02
C ALA A 309 -4.60 -50.40 3.52
N LEU A 310 -3.85 -49.64 2.72
CA LEU A 310 -4.34 -48.40 2.10
C LEU A 310 -5.47 -48.69 1.10
N TYR A 311 -5.33 -49.71 0.26
CA TYR A 311 -6.39 -50.11 -0.68
C TYR A 311 -7.60 -50.74 0.03
N GLN A 312 -7.40 -51.53 1.09
CA GLN A 312 -8.49 -52.05 1.94
C GLN A 312 -9.31 -50.89 2.53
N GLN A 313 -8.66 -49.87 3.11
CA GLN A 313 -9.32 -48.65 3.59
C GLN A 313 -9.96 -47.79 2.49
N GLN A 314 -9.66 -48.01 1.20
CA GLN A 314 -10.38 -47.37 0.09
C GLN A 314 -11.62 -48.20 -0.29
N VAL A 315 -11.50 -49.52 -0.39
CA VAL A 315 -12.61 -50.44 -0.63
C VAL A 315 -13.66 -50.32 0.48
N GLU A 316 -13.27 -50.30 1.75
CA GLU A 316 -14.16 -50.07 2.90
C GLU A 316 -14.95 -48.76 2.79
N LYS A 317 -14.35 -47.70 2.24
CA LYS A 317 -15.02 -46.38 2.09
C LYS A 317 -15.96 -46.33 0.90
N GLU A 318 -15.65 -47.01 -0.20
CA GLU A 318 -16.59 -47.13 -1.32
C GLU A 318 -17.72 -48.13 -0.99
N LEU A 319 -17.48 -49.17 -0.17
CA LEU A 319 -18.53 -50.01 0.41
C LEU A 319 -19.45 -49.18 1.31
N GLN A 320 -18.91 -48.49 2.32
CA GLN A 320 -19.68 -47.58 3.19
C GLN A 320 -20.40 -46.46 2.43
N ARG A 321 -19.95 -46.09 1.22
CA ARG A 321 -20.68 -45.21 0.32
C ARG A 321 -21.87 -45.95 -0.29
N VAL A 322 -21.64 -47.11 -0.93
CA VAL A 322 -22.70 -47.94 -1.53
C VAL A 322 -23.77 -48.30 -0.52
N ASP A 323 -23.41 -48.70 0.70
CA ASP A 323 -24.34 -49.01 1.78
C ASP A 323 -25.28 -47.82 2.06
N ARG A 324 -24.74 -46.60 2.16
CA ARG A 324 -25.54 -45.38 2.36
C ARG A 324 -26.44 -45.06 1.16
N LEU A 325 -26.06 -45.44 -0.07
CA LEU A 325 -26.94 -45.29 -1.23
C LEU A 325 -28.09 -46.31 -1.18
N LEU A 326 -27.86 -47.51 -0.66
CA LEU A 326 -28.90 -48.51 -0.40
C LEU A 326 -29.83 -48.07 0.74
N ASP A 327 -29.31 -47.38 1.75
CA ASP A 327 -30.09 -46.68 2.80
C ASP A 327 -30.88 -45.47 2.26
N GLY A 328 -30.74 -45.12 0.98
CA GLY A 328 -31.47 -44.04 0.32
C GLY A 328 -30.83 -42.65 0.39
N ALA A 329 -29.57 -42.53 0.80
CA ALA A 329 -28.85 -41.25 0.76
C ALA A 329 -28.57 -40.80 -0.69
N GLY A 330 -28.87 -39.54 -1.02
CA GLY A 330 -28.63 -38.97 -2.35
C GLY A 330 -27.16 -38.60 -2.61
N GLU A 331 -26.71 -38.78 -3.85
CA GLU A 331 -25.37 -38.34 -4.27
C GLU A 331 -25.31 -36.84 -4.55
N PHE A 332 -24.55 -36.10 -3.74
CA PHE A 332 -24.18 -34.71 -4.03
C PHE A 332 -22.97 -34.59 -4.98
N SER A 333 -22.48 -35.71 -5.55
CA SER A 333 -21.29 -35.76 -6.40
C SER A 333 -21.45 -34.88 -7.64
N GLU A 334 -22.54 -35.07 -8.39
CA GLU A 334 -22.89 -34.28 -9.58
C GLU A 334 -23.07 -32.80 -9.26
N PHE A 335 -23.75 -32.47 -8.16
CA PHE A 335 -23.94 -31.09 -7.71
C PHE A 335 -22.60 -30.41 -7.37
N LEU A 336 -21.71 -31.09 -6.67
CA LEU A 336 -20.37 -30.57 -6.34
C LEU A 336 -19.48 -30.44 -7.59
N GLU A 337 -19.65 -31.29 -8.60
CA GLU A 337 -18.99 -31.11 -9.90
C GLU A 337 -19.57 -29.94 -10.70
N TRP A 338 -20.90 -29.81 -10.76
CA TRP A 338 -21.57 -28.66 -11.36
C TRP A 338 -21.13 -27.35 -10.69
N GLN A 339 -21.09 -27.31 -9.36
CA GLN A 339 -20.62 -26.16 -8.60
C GLN A 339 -19.16 -25.80 -8.93
N LYS A 340 -18.27 -26.80 -9.08
CA LYS A 340 -16.88 -26.58 -9.52
C LYS A 340 -16.80 -26.08 -10.97
N LYS A 341 -17.64 -26.61 -11.88
CA LYS A 341 -17.74 -26.19 -13.28
C LYS A 341 -18.25 -24.74 -13.38
N MET A 342 -19.26 -24.35 -12.59
CA MET A 342 -19.73 -22.96 -12.50
C MET A 342 -18.66 -22.04 -11.90
N GLN A 343 -18.04 -22.40 -10.79
CA GLN A 343 -16.92 -21.64 -10.22
C GLN A 343 -15.72 -21.48 -11.17
N ALA A 344 -15.53 -22.39 -12.14
CA ALA A 344 -14.53 -22.23 -13.19
C ALA A 344 -14.97 -21.20 -14.23
N LYS A 345 -16.18 -21.32 -14.79
CA LYS A 345 -16.73 -20.36 -15.76
C LYS A 345 -16.82 -18.94 -15.17
N ASP A 346 -17.26 -18.80 -13.93
CA ASP A 346 -17.21 -17.55 -13.14
C ASP A 346 -15.82 -16.89 -13.10
N ARG A 347 -14.75 -17.69 -12.94
CA ARG A 347 -13.37 -17.18 -12.87
C ARG A 347 -12.88 -16.77 -14.26
N GLU A 348 -13.19 -17.55 -15.29
CA GLU A 348 -12.86 -17.25 -16.68
C GLU A 348 -13.56 -15.97 -17.18
N GLU A 349 -14.84 -15.79 -16.84
CA GLU A 349 -15.58 -14.57 -17.18
C GLU A 349 -15.06 -13.33 -16.44
N ARG A 350 -14.68 -13.45 -15.15
CA ARG A 350 -14.02 -12.36 -14.41
C ARG A 350 -12.69 -11.96 -15.06
N LEU A 351 -11.84 -12.93 -15.41
CA LEU A 351 -10.57 -12.68 -16.09
C LEU A 351 -10.80 -12.04 -17.48
N ALA A 352 -11.77 -12.51 -18.26
CA ALA A 352 -12.12 -11.93 -19.55
C ALA A 352 -12.70 -10.50 -19.42
N ALA A 353 -13.44 -10.20 -18.35
CA ALA A 353 -13.94 -8.86 -18.06
C ALA A 353 -12.83 -7.90 -17.61
N GLU A 354 -11.86 -8.36 -16.82
CA GLU A 354 -10.66 -7.61 -16.45
C GLU A 354 -9.77 -7.33 -17.67
N GLU A 355 -9.57 -8.31 -18.54
CA GLU A 355 -8.93 -8.16 -19.85
C GLU A 355 -9.64 -7.11 -20.71
N CYS A 356 -10.98 -7.16 -20.83
CA CYS A 356 -11.76 -6.20 -21.59
C CYS A 356 -11.62 -4.77 -21.03
N ARG A 357 -11.69 -4.58 -19.69
CA ARG A 357 -11.46 -3.28 -19.04
C ARG A 357 -10.05 -2.74 -19.31
N ARG A 358 -9.03 -3.61 -19.21
CA ARG A 358 -7.62 -3.29 -19.51
C ARG A 358 -7.43 -2.85 -20.96
N LEU A 359 -8.13 -3.48 -21.91
CA LEU A 359 -8.07 -3.12 -23.33
C LEU A 359 -8.88 -1.85 -23.64
N GLN A 360 -10.06 -1.66 -23.05
CA GLN A 360 -10.83 -0.42 -23.16
C GLN A 360 -10.03 0.81 -22.70
N GLY A 361 -9.28 0.70 -21.60
CA GLY A 361 -8.37 1.75 -21.16
C GLY A 361 -7.26 2.09 -22.17
N LYS A 362 -6.71 1.09 -22.87
CA LYS A 362 -5.74 1.32 -23.97
C LYS A 362 -6.38 1.97 -25.20
N LEU A 363 -7.59 1.53 -25.57
CA LEU A 363 -8.32 2.09 -26.71
C LEU A 363 -8.65 3.57 -26.47
N SER A 364 -9.16 3.90 -25.29
CA SER A 364 -9.44 5.28 -24.86
C SER A 364 -8.18 6.16 -24.88
N HIS A 365 -7.00 5.62 -24.53
CA HIS A 365 -5.74 6.35 -24.60
C HIS A 365 -5.32 6.68 -26.04
N GLU A 366 -5.39 5.71 -26.96
CA GLU A 366 -5.11 5.93 -28.39
C GLU A 366 -6.10 6.93 -29.02
N GLU A 367 -7.41 6.80 -28.71
CA GLU A 367 -8.44 7.74 -29.19
C GLU A 367 -8.27 9.16 -28.62
N ALA A 368 -7.84 9.30 -27.36
CA ALA A 368 -7.51 10.61 -26.78
C ALA A 368 -6.30 11.28 -27.46
N ILE A 369 -5.28 10.50 -27.87
CA ILE A 369 -4.15 11.03 -28.66
C ILE A 369 -4.62 11.50 -30.04
N LEU A 370 -5.47 10.70 -30.71
CA LEU A 370 -6.03 11.05 -32.02
C LEU A 370 -6.92 12.31 -31.96
N ALA A 371 -7.76 12.45 -30.92
CA ALA A 371 -8.56 13.64 -30.69
C ALA A 371 -7.69 14.89 -30.43
N ARG A 372 -6.60 14.75 -29.65
CA ARG A 372 -5.62 15.82 -29.44
C ARG A 372 -4.90 16.22 -30.74
N GLN A 373 -4.62 15.27 -31.63
CA GLN A 373 -4.07 15.56 -32.96
C GLN A 373 -5.06 16.37 -33.82
N ASN A 374 -6.34 15.96 -33.88
CA ASN A 374 -7.39 16.72 -34.59
C ASN A 374 -7.46 18.17 -34.10
N LEU A 375 -7.58 18.37 -32.78
CA LEU A 375 -7.70 19.69 -32.16
C LEU A 375 -6.49 20.59 -32.48
N MET A 376 -5.27 20.03 -32.56
CA MET A 376 -4.10 20.79 -33.03
C MET A 376 -4.13 21.11 -34.53
N GLN A 377 -4.71 20.26 -35.38
CA GLN A 377 -4.87 20.55 -36.81
C GLN A 377 -5.93 21.65 -37.04
N GLU A 378 -7.09 21.55 -36.37
CA GLU A 378 -8.12 22.60 -36.39
C GLU A 378 -7.58 23.94 -35.89
N ASN A 379 -6.84 23.94 -34.78
CA ASN A 379 -6.28 25.19 -34.24
C ASN A 379 -5.22 25.80 -35.17
N LYS A 380 -4.47 24.98 -35.94
CA LYS A 380 -3.60 25.50 -37.02
C LYS A 380 -4.41 26.14 -38.15
N GLN A 381 -5.49 25.49 -38.60
CA GLN A 381 -6.38 26.05 -39.64
C GLN A 381 -7.01 27.38 -39.17
N LYS A 382 -7.62 27.40 -37.98
CA LYS A 382 -8.22 28.59 -37.35
C LYS A 382 -7.19 29.71 -37.12
N ALA A 383 -5.92 29.37 -36.85
CA ALA A 383 -4.84 30.34 -36.74
C ALA A 383 -4.35 30.88 -38.10
N ASN A 384 -4.43 30.10 -39.18
CA ASN A 384 -4.10 30.57 -40.53
C ASN A 384 -5.21 31.48 -41.10
N GLN A 385 -6.48 31.07 -40.97
CA GLN A 385 -7.64 31.92 -41.30
C GLN A 385 -7.57 33.29 -40.61
N LYS A 386 -7.22 33.32 -39.32
CA LYS A 386 -7.01 34.58 -38.59
C LYS A 386 -5.82 35.41 -39.10
N LYS A 387 -4.74 34.79 -39.60
CA LYS A 387 -3.63 35.52 -40.24
C LYS A 387 -4.10 36.14 -41.55
N GLU A 388 -4.80 35.38 -42.38
CA GLU A 388 -5.40 35.81 -43.65
C GLU A 388 -6.33 37.01 -43.42
N GLU A 389 -7.30 36.88 -42.50
CA GLU A 389 -8.15 38.00 -42.06
C GLU A 389 -7.35 39.24 -41.60
N THR A 390 -6.27 39.06 -40.82
CA THR A 390 -5.45 40.20 -40.38
C THR A 390 -4.64 40.82 -41.52
N ALA A 391 -4.18 40.04 -42.50
CA ALA A 391 -3.49 40.55 -43.67
C ALA A 391 -4.44 41.36 -44.56
N GLU A 392 -5.66 40.87 -44.79
CA GLU A 392 -6.72 41.61 -45.49
C GLU A 392 -7.06 42.92 -44.78
N ARG A 393 -7.26 42.90 -43.46
CA ARG A 393 -7.51 44.12 -42.66
C ARG A 393 -6.31 45.09 -42.71
N MET A 394 -5.07 44.60 -42.68
CA MET A 394 -3.89 45.46 -42.85
C MET A 394 -3.81 46.10 -44.23
N LEU A 395 -4.14 45.36 -45.30
CA LEU A 395 -4.21 45.90 -46.67
C LEU A 395 -5.30 46.98 -46.79
N GLN A 396 -6.48 46.76 -46.22
CA GLN A 396 -7.55 47.76 -46.15
C GLN A 396 -7.13 49.01 -45.36
N CYS A 397 -6.46 48.84 -44.22
CA CYS A 397 -5.92 49.97 -43.44
C CYS A 397 -4.83 50.74 -44.20
N ALA A 398 -3.97 50.07 -44.95
CA ALA A 398 -2.96 50.72 -45.79
C ALA A 398 -3.61 51.51 -46.94
N GLN A 399 -4.63 50.94 -47.60
CA GLN A 399 -5.41 51.64 -48.63
C GLN A 399 -6.13 52.88 -48.08
N ARG A 400 -6.73 52.80 -46.88
CA ARG A 400 -7.35 53.96 -46.21
C ARG A 400 -6.34 55.06 -45.91
N ARG A 401 -5.19 54.72 -45.32
CA ARG A 401 -4.09 55.69 -45.09
C ARG A 401 -3.61 56.34 -46.39
N LEU A 402 -3.47 55.58 -47.47
CA LEU A 402 -3.08 56.13 -48.79
C LEU A 402 -4.16 57.01 -49.44
N HIS A 403 -5.41 56.97 -48.95
CA HIS A 403 -6.48 57.89 -49.35
C HIS A 403 -6.52 59.12 -48.44
N GLU A 404 -6.44 58.91 -47.11
CA GLU A 404 -6.29 59.97 -46.10
C GLU A 404 -5.09 60.87 -46.40
N ASP A 405 -3.93 60.29 -46.73
CA ASP A 405 -2.71 61.00 -47.15
C ASP A 405 -2.90 61.85 -48.42
N LYS A 406 -3.80 61.46 -49.33
CA LYS A 406 -4.10 62.25 -50.55
C LYS A 406 -4.97 63.45 -50.20
N CYS A 407 -6.09 63.21 -49.52
CA CYS A 407 -6.99 64.28 -49.08
C CYS A 407 -6.29 65.27 -48.12
N MET A 408 -5.37 64.78 -47.27
CA MET A 408 -4.52 65.65 -46.43
C MET A 408 -3.50 66.45 -47.25
N LYS A 409 -2.93 65.90 -48.34
CA LYS A 409 -2.05 66.66 -49.26
C LYS A 409 -2.83 67.71 -50.04
N GLU A 410 -4.04 67.40 -50.48
CA GLU A 410 -4.96 68.35 -51.14
C GLU A 410 -5.34 69.50 -50.19
N LEU A 411 -5.71 69.19 -48.95
CA LEU A 411 -6.01 70.17 -47.91
C LEU A 411 -4.78 71.00 -47.52
N VAL A 412 -3.61 70.38 -47.39
CA VAL A 412 -2.35 71.11 -47.16
C VAL A 412 -2.01 71.98 -48.36
N GLY A 413 -2.30 71.57 -49.59
CA GLY A 413 -2.21 72.40 -50.79
C GLY A 413 -3.02 73.69 -50.63
N GLN A 414 -4.33 73.57 -50.41
CA GLN A 414 -5.23 74.70 -50.16
C GLN A 414 -4.76 75.59 -48.99
N VAL A 415 -4.27 74.99 -47.90
CA VAL A 415 -3.72 75.74 -46.76
C VAL A 415 -2.41 76.44 -47.12
N THR A 416 -1.54 75.86 -47.97
CA THR A 416 -0.32 76.54 -48.44
C THR A 416 -0.61 77.66 -49.42
N GLU A 417 -1.63 77.53 -50.28
CA GLU A 417 -2.14 78.61 -51.13
C GLU A 417 -2.71 79.76 -50.28
N ALA A 418 -3.55 79.44 -49.29
CA ALA A 418 -4.05 80.40 -48.31
C ALA A 418 -2.90 81.05 -47.51
N GLN A 419 -1.89 80.28 -47.08
CA GLN A 419 -0.70 80.83 -46.43
C GLN A 419 0.13 81.69 -47.37
N ASN A 420 0.19 81.42 -48.67
CA ASN A 420 0.92 82.25 -49.62
C ASN A 420 0.17 83.57 -49.86
N ASN A 421 -1.16 83.54 -49.92
CA ASN A 421 -2.01 84.74 -49.91
C ASN A 421 -1.83 85.55 -48.61
N VAL A 422 -1.78 84.89 -47.45
CA VAL A 422 -1.48 85.51 -46.15
C VAL A 422 -0.03 86.02 -46.08
N LYS A 423 0.96 85.35 -46.68
CA LYS A 423 2.35 85.85 -46.78
C LYS A 423 2.43 87.09 -47.67
N VAL A 424 1.68 87.15 -48.77
CA VAL A 424 1.55 88.37 -49.59
C VAL A 424 0.93 89.51 -48.78
N ALA A 425 -0.10 89.24 -47.96
CA ALA A 425 -0.66 90.22 -47.03
C ALA A 425 0.33 90.62 -45.90
N GLN A 426 1.04 89.65 -45.32
CA GLN A 426 2.08 89.89 -44.31
C GLN A 426 3.29 90.61 -44.89
N MET A 427 3.65 90.46 -46.17
CA MET A 427 4.71 91.27 -46.80
C MET A 427 4.28 92.72 -46.97
N LYS A 428 3.00 92.99 -47.26
CA LYS A 428 2.43 94.35 -47.22
C LYS A 428 2.49 94.91 -45.78
N LEU A 429 2.12 94.10 -44.77
CA LEU A 429 2.11 94.50 -43.36
C LEU A 429 3.53 94.64 -42.75
N MET A 430 4.48 93.80 -43.17
CA MET A 430 5.88 93.81 -42.69
C MET A 430 6.72 94.91 -43.34
N LYS A 431 6.34 95.39 -44.54
CA LYS A 431 6.80 96.72 -44.99
C LYS A 431 6.38 97.80 -43.99
N GLY A 432 5.15 97.72 -43.47
CA GLY A 432 4.63 98.58 -42.38
C GLY A 432 5.14 98.28 -40.95
N ARG A 433 5.82 97.16 -40.70
CA ARG A 433 6.43 96.83 -39.39
C ARG A 433 7.95 96.96 -39.36
N ARG A 434 8.65 96.88 -40.50
CA ARG A 434 10.07 97.26 -40.56
C ARG A 434 10.25 98.76 -40.24
N GLN A 435 9.29 99.57 -40.70
CA GLN A 435 9.06 100.96 -40.27
C GLN A 435 8.79 101.13 -38.75
N ARG A 436 8.80 100.07 -37.93
CA ARG A 436 8.47 100.09 -36.50
C ARG A 436 9.43 99.29 -35.60
N VAL A 437 10.03 98.21 -36.09
CA VAL A 437 11.00 97.41 -35.30
C VAL A 437 12.41 98.02 -35.30
N GLN A 438 12.69 98.94 -36.25
CA GLN A 438 13.83 99.84 -36.14
C GLN A 438 13.73 100.76 -34.91
N GLU A 439 12.52 101.00 -34.38
CA GLU A 439 12.26 101.81 -33.18
C GLU A 439 12.45 101.01 -31.86
N VAL A 440 12.94 99.75 -31.90
CA VAL A 440 12.91 98.83 -30.73
C VAL A 440 14.20 98.00 -30.53
N ILE A 441 14.91 97.56 -31.57
CA ILE A 441 16.11 96.69 -31.39
C ILE A 441 17.28 97.41 -30.66
N GLU A 442 17.15 98.72 -30.45
CA GLU A 442 18.03 99.55 -29.62
C GLU A 442 17.96 99.18 -28.11
N GLU A 443 17.02 98.31 -27.70
CA GLU A 443 16.92 97.70 -26.37
C GLU A 443 18.12 96.77 -25.97
N SER A 444 18.12 95.51 -26.46
CA SER A 444 18.25 94.37 -25.52
C SER A 444 19.34 93.36 -25.87
N ARG A 445 20.39 93.29 -25.03
CA ARG A 445 21.55 92.38 -25.20
C ARG A 445 22.14 91.73 -23.93
N GLU A 446 21.49 91.81 -22.76
CA GLU A 446 22.23 91.99 -21.50
C GLU A 446 22.36 90.78 -20.51
N LEU A 447 21.83 89.56 -20.77
CA LEU A 447 21.37 88.67 -19.65
C LEU A 447 21.79 87.16 -19.55
N LEU A 448 22.79 86.62 -20.28
CA LEU A 448 23.01 85.14 -20.39
C LEU A 448 24.28 84.57 -19.67
N GLN A 449 24.28 83.25 -19.33
CA GLN A 449 25.37 82.23 -19.57
C GLN A 449 25.60 81.09 -18.52
N ARG A 450 25.05 81.13 -17.29
CA ARG A 450 25.80 80.62 -16.12
C ARG A 450 25.31 79.33 -15.41
N SER A 451 25.14 78.17 -16.08
CA SER A 451 24.71 76.92 -15.37
C SER A 451 24.85 75.55 -16.10
N SER A 452 25.89 74.74 -15.80
CA SER A 452 25.90 73.25 -16.01
C SER A 452 27.23 72.55 -15.63
N GLU A 453 27.25 71.55 -14.71
CA GLU A 453 28.31 70.51 -14.55
C GLU A 453 27.98 69.49 -13.40
N ALA A 454 28.71 68.35 -13.33
CA ALA A 454 28.82 67.33 -12.24
C ALA A 454 28.06 65.96 -12.27
N ALA A 455 28.63 65.00 -11.49
CA ALA A 455 28.10 63.74 -10.91
C ALA A 455 27.80 62.48 -11.79
N LYS A 456 28.69 61.46 -11.70
CA LYS A 456 28.47 60.01 -12.03
C LYS A 456 29.45 59.12 -11.23
N GLU A 457 29.30 57.78 -11.37
CA GLU A 457 30.19 56.66 -10.96
C GLU A 457 29.94 55.98 -9.59
N GLU A 458 29.58 54.69 -9.60
CA GLU A 458 30.10 53.63 -8.69
C GLU A 458 29.60 52.20 -9.06
N GLN A 459 29.95 51.20 -8.23
CA GLN A 459 29.22 49.95 -7.95
C GLN A 459 29.22 48.79 -8.98
N ARG A 460 30.24 47.91 -8.93
CA ARG A 460 30.19 46.50 -9.40
C ARG A 460 31.17 45.58 -8.65
N ARG A 461 30.80 44.28 -8.52
CA ARG A 461 31.58 43.04 -8.20
C ARG A 461 31.03 42.28 -6.99
N ARG A 462 30.74 40.97 -7.14
CA ARG A 462 30.96 39.88 -6.15
C ARG A 462 30.50 38.52 -6.69
N CYS A 463 31.18 37.47 -6.24
CA CYS A 463 30.98 36.07 -6.62
C CYS A 463 30.09 35.35 -5.57
N GLU A 464 29.35 34.27 -5.82
CA GLU A 464 29.48 33.17 -6.82
C GLU A 464 30.50 32.09 -6.40
N LEU A 465 30.02 31.06 -5.72
CA LEU A 465 30.75 29.86 -5.27
C LEU A 465 29.74 28.70 -5.04
N ILE A 466 30.23 27.50 -4.75
CA ILE A 466 29.49 26.29 -4.29
C ILE A 466 28.90 25.42 -5.42
N THR A 467 29.75 24.56 -5.99
CA THR A 467 29.39 23.53 -6.99
C THR A 467 30.19 22.23 -6.80
N GLN A 468 29.95 21.50 -5.70
CA GLN A 468 30.49 20.14 -5.50
C GLN A 468 29.76 19.35 -4.39
N LEU A 469 29.37 18.10 -4.72
CA LEU A 469 29.27 16.88 -3.88
C LEU A 469 28.28 15.86 -4.48
N ARG A 470 28.76 15.00 -5.40
CA ARG A 470 28.05 13.79 -5.90
C ARG A 470 28.98 12.57 -5.75
N ALA A 471 28.67 11.58 -4.90
CA ALA A 471 29.59 10.43 -4.65
C ALA A 471 29.00 9.10 -4.03
N LEU A 472 28.06 8.41 -4.70
CA LEU A 472 27.96 6.91 -4.82
C LEU A 472 27.78 5.99 -3.54
N GLU A 473 27.99 4.63 -3.63
CA GLU A 473 27.29 3.50 -2.88
C GLU A 473 28.22 2.23 -2.57
N THR A 474 27.98 1.05 -1.89
CA THR A 474 26.85 0.17 -1.33
C THR A 474 27.39 -1.00 -0.36
N GLN A 475 26.77 -2.22 -0.12
CA GLN A 475 26.96 -3.13 1.11
C GLN A 475 27.60 -4.63 1.12
N PRO A 476 26.99 -5.83 1.52
CA PRO A 476 27.51 -6.78 2.60
C PRO A 476 27.34 -8.40 2.62
N THR A 477 27.91 -9.16 3.63
CA THR A 477 27.63 -10.59 4.22
C THR A 477 28.56 -11.83 3.88
N ARG A 478 28.73 -13.07 4.50
CA ARG A 478 28.51 -13.97 5.76
C ARG A 478 29.18 -15.42 5.52
N LYS A 479 29.37 -16.57 6.27
CA LYS A 479 29.34 -17.33 7.63
C LYS A 479 30.02 -18.78 7.43
N ASP A 480 30.25 -19.90 8.20
CA ASP A 480 30.22 -20.64 9.56
C ASP A 480 30.98 -22.06 9.39
N LYS A 481 31.35 -23.14 10.19
CA LYS A 481 31.46 -23.81 11.58
C LYS A 481 32.48 -25.06 11.54
N LEU A 482 32.71 -26.18 12.33
CA LEU A 482 32.21 -26.97 13.54
C LEU A 482 33.31 -27.90 14.30
N VAL A 483 33.03 -29.13 14.88
CA VAL A 483 33.77 -29.92 15.99
C VAL A 483 33.50 -31.50 16.08
N ASP A 484 34.38 -32.43 16.65
CA ASP A 484 34.06 -33.80 17.30
C ASP A 484 35.22 -34.62 18.10
N LEU A 485 35.09 -35.93 18.55
CA LEU A 485 35.88 -36.72 19.62
C LEU A 485 36.03 -38.34 19.61
N THR A 486 36.79 -38.97 20.58
CA THR A 486 36.63 -40.31 21.35
C THR A 486 37.49 -41.64 21.16
N GLN A 487 37.77 -42.43 22.27
CA GLN A 487 37.91 -43.95 22.42
C GLN A 487 38.35 -44.50 23.85
N ILE A 488 38.19 -45.82 24.20
CA ILE A 488 38.42 -46.48 25.54
C ILE A 488 38.82 -48.02 25.49
N PRO A 489 39.59 -48.60 26.46
CA PRO A 489 39.95 -50.06 26.59
C PRO A 489 39.32 -50.82 27.82
N GLY A 490 39.67 -52.11 28.08
CA GLY A 490 38.98 -53.02 29.03
C GLY A 490 39.81 -53.73 30.14
N TYR A 491 39.11 -54.39 31.09
CA TYR A 491 39.62 -54.91 32.38
C TYR A 491 38.92 -56.24 32.78
N GLY A 492 39.59 -57.13 33.52
CA GLY A 492 39.08 -58.46 33.92
C GLY A 492 38.21 -58.47 35.20
N LEU A 493 37.27 -59.41 35.29
CA LEU A 493 36.27 -59.52 36.37
C LEU A 493 35.53 -60.87 36.32
N GLU A 494 34.85 -61.23 37.43
CA GLU A 494 34.54 -62.57 37.95
C GLU A 494 33.58 -63.49 37.14
N GLY A 495 33.54 -63.38 35.80
CA GLY A 495 32.88 -64.33 34.89
C GLY A 495 33.79 -65.43 34.34
N GLU A 496 35.01 -65.58 34.88
CA GLU A 496 36.13 -66.34 34.29
C GLU A 496 36.02 -67.87 34.54
N MET A 497 34.94 -68.49 34.05
CA MET A 497 34.76 -69.95 34.10
C MET A 497 35.82 -70.72 33.27
N SER A 498 36.22 -71.90 33.76
CA SER A 498 37.17 -72.75 33.04
C SER A 498 36.62 -73.22 31.68
N VAL A 499 37.47 -73.15 30.65
CA VAL A 499 37.09 -73.38 29.23
C VAL A 499 36.77 -74.85 28.92
N VAL A 500 36.93 -75.77 29.89
CA VAL A 500 36.86 -77.23 29.69
C VAL A 500 35.64 -77.87 30.36
N GLU A 501 35.32 -77.55 31.62
CA GLU A 501 34.11 -78.07 32.30
C GLU A 501 32.82 -77.63 31.60
N LEU A 502 32.89 -76.48 30.92
CA LEU A 502 31.91 -75.95 29.98
C LEU A 502 31.49 -77.00 28.91
N ARG A 503 32.39 -77.91 28.50
CA ARG A 503 32.26 -78.69 27.26
C ARG A 503 31.36 -79.92 27.33
N GLU A 504 31.37 -80.68 28.43
CA GLU A 504 30.56 -81.90 28.57
C GLU A 504 29.11 -81.59 28.97
N ARG A 505 28.91 -80.61 29.85
CA ARG A 505 27.56 -80.08 30.13
C ARG A 505 26.93 -79.50 28.86
N LEU A 506 27.74 -78.82 28.02
CA LEU A 506 27.34 -78.44 26.67
C LEU A 506 27.02 -79.62 25.74
N ALA A 507 27.45 -80.87 26.00
CA ALA A 507 27.23 -81.98 25.08
C ALA A 507 25.80 -82.54 25.16
N LEU A 508 25.33 -82.90 26.36
CA LEU A 508 23.96 -83.38 26.56
C LEU A 508 22.92 -82.28 26.28
N LEU A 509 23.20 -81.04 26.68
CA LEU A 509 22.35 -79.89 26.37
C LEU A 509 22.20 -79.68 24.86
N LYS A 510 23.24 -79.93 24.04
CA LYS A 510 23.13 -79.87 22.57
C LYS A 510 22.15 -80.90 21.99
N GLU A 511 21.84 -82.00 22.66
CA GLU A 511 20.91 -83.01 22.11
C GLU A 511 19.44 -82.71 22.39
N THR A 512 19.12 -82.18 23.57
CA THR A 512 17.79 -81.63 23.83
C THR A 512 17.56 -80.37 22.99
N GLN A 513 18.56 -79.49 22.90
CA GLN A 513 18.54 -78.32 22.02
C GLN A 513 18.28 -78.69 20.56
N LYS A 514 18.95 -79.72 19.99
CA LYS A 514 18.69 -80.16 18.59
C LYS A 514 17.22 -80.49 18.31
N ARG A 515 16.54 -81.27 19.17
CA ARG A 515 15.14 -81.66 18.92
C ARG A 515 14.18 -80.48 19.06
N GLU A 516 14.37 -79.67 20.11
CA GLU A 516 13.64 -78.41 20.26
C GLU A 516 13.90 -77.45 19.09
N GLU A 517 15.13 -77.39 18.58
CA GLU A 517 15.49 -76.62 17.39
C GLU A 517 14.80 -77.17 16.14
N GLU A 518 14.67 -78.48 15.97
CA GLU A 518 13.98 -79.11 14.84
C GLU A 518 12.48 -78.75 14.83
N GLU A 519 11.78 -78.91 15.96
CA GLU A 519 10.38 -78.48 16.08
C GLU A 519 10.21 -76.96 15.86
N LYS A 520 11.11 -76.15 16.44
CA LYS A 520 11.09 -74.68 16.23
C LYS A 520 11.42 -74.32 14.78
N ARG A 521 12.33 -75.04 14.10
CA ARG A 521 12.64 -74.86 12.66
C ARG A 521 11.41 -75.16 11.81
N ASP A 522 10.68 -76.24 12.07
CA ASP A 522 9.47 -76.59 11.33
C ASP A 522 8.32 -75.60 11.55
N GLN A 523 8.09 -75.17 12.80
CA GLN A 523 7.15 -74.07 13.09
C GLN A 523 7.55 -72.78 12.37
N ILE A 524 8.84 -72.45 12.33
CA ILE A 524 9.38 -71.31 11.58
C ILE A 524 9.22 -71.50 10.06
N ILE A 525 9.34 -72.71 9.52
CA ILE A 525 9.13 -73.01 8.09
C ILE A 525 7.65 -72.87 7.72
N GLN A 526 6.74 -73.43 8.52
CA GLN A 526 5.29 -73.29 8.31
C GLN A 526 4.85 -71.82 8.43
N GLY A 527 5.29 -71.11 9.48
CA GLY A 527 5.02 -69.68 9.67
C GLY A 527 5.63 -68.78 8.59
N LYS A 528 6.76 -69.18 7.97
CA LYS A 528 7.30 -68.51 6.77
C LYS A 528 6.43 -68.77 5.53
N ARG A 529 5.99 -70.01 5.30
CA ARG A 529 5.13 -70.39 4.16
C ARG A 529 3.80 -69.62 4.19
N ALA A 530 3.11 -69.60 5.33
CA ALA A 530 1.86 -68.86 5.51
C ALA A 530 2.04 -67.36 5.21
N LYS A 531 3.06 -66.72 5.80
CA LYS A 531 3.37 -65.30 5.56
C LYS A 531 3.74 -65.00 4.11
N SER A 532 4.40 -65.93 3.41
CA SER A 532 4.65 -65.80 1.96
C SER A 532 3.35 -65.85 1.15
N GLN A 533 2.39 -66.71 1.51
CA GLN A 533 1.08 -66.79 0.84
C GLN A 533 0.23 -65.53 1.11
N GLU A 534 0.21 -65.03 2.34
CA GLU A 534 -0.43 -63.75 2.70
C GLU A 534 0.14 -62.57 1.88
N LEU A 535 1.47 -62.52 1.70
CA LEU A 535 2.16 -61.51 0.90
C LEU A 535 1.91 -61.66 -0.61
N GLN A 536 1.70 -62.87 -1.11
CA GLN A 536 1.28 -63.11 -2.49
C GLN A 536 -0.15 -62.62 -2.72
N ASN A 537 -1.10 -63.08 -1.89
CA ASN A 537 -2.51 -62.70 -1.98
C ASN A 537 -2.72 -61.17 -1.88
N THR A 538 -2.01 -60.50 -0.96
CA THR A 538 -2.06 -59.03 -0.85
C THR A 538 -1.40 -58.32 -2.02
N MET A 539 -0.31 -58.86 -2.59
CA MET A 539 0.31 -58.30 -3.80
C MET A 539 -0.57 -58.46 -5.05
N GLU A 540 -1.33 -59.55 -5.16
CA GLU A 540 -2.33 -59.74 -6.21
C GLU A 540 -3.48 -58.73 -6.07
N GLN A 541 -4.05 -58.56 -4.87
CA GLN A 541 -5.05 -57.52 -4.58
C GLN A 541 -4.54 -56.12 -4.96
N ILE A 542 -3.32 -55.76 -4.55
CA ILE A 542 -2.66 -54.50 -4.90
C ILE A 542 -2.54 -54.34 -6.43
N SER A 543 -2.20 -55.41 -7.16
CA SER A 543 -2.11 -55.37 -8.62
C SER A 543 -3.45 -55.04 -9.31
N LEU A 544 -4.54 -55.62 -8.81
CA LEU A 544 -5.90 -55.37 -9.30
C LEU A 544 -6.34 -53.93 -9.00
N CYS A 545 -6.11 -53.46 -7.76
CA CYS A 545 -6.40 -52.08 -7.35
C CYS A 545 -5.60 -51.06 -8.18
N ARG A 546 -4.30 -51.30 -8.41
CA ARG A 546 -3.46 -50.48 -9.30
C ARG A 546 -3.98 -50.45 -10.73
N ALA A 547 -4.43 -51.58 -11.27
CA ALA A 547 -4.98 -51.65 -12.63
C ALA A 547 -6.31 -50.87 -12.75
N ALA A 548 -7.21 -51.00 -11.76
CA ALA A 548 -8.46 -50.24 -11.71
C ALA A 548 -8.23 -48.73 -11.57
N MET A 549 -7.30 -48.32 -10.70
CA MET A 549 -6.91 -46.92 -10.51
C MET A 549 -6.18 -46.35 -11.74
N GLY A 550 -5.41 -47.16 -12.46
CA GLY A 550 -4.80 -46.78 -13.74
C GLY A 550 -5.86 -46.52 -14.82
N ARG A 551 -6.85 -47.40 -14.96
CA ARG A 551 -7.95 -47.26 -15.93
C ARG A 551 -8.83 -46.04 -15.64
N THR A 552 -9.28 -45.87 -14.39
CA THR A 552 -10.08 -44.71 -13.98
C THR A 552 -9.28 -43.40 -14.03
N GLY A 553 -7.98 -43.45 -13.74
CA GLY A 553 -7.05 -42.33 -13.93
C GLY A 553 -6.91 -41.91 -15.39
N ALA A 554 -6.81 -42.87 -16.32
CA ALA A 554 -6.75 -42.61 -17.76
C ALA A 554 -8.05 -41.98 -18.29
N LEU A 555 -9.22 -42.53 -17.94
CA LEU A 555 -10.52 -41.97 -18.32
C LEU A 555 -10.69 -40.52 -17.83
N ARG A 556 -10.34 -40.25 -16.56
CA ARG A 556 -10.34 -38.88 -16.00
C ARG A 556 -9.33 -37.94 -16.67
N TRP A 557 -8.28 -38.46 -17.29
CA TRP A 557 -7.35 -37.66 -18.11
C TRP A 557 -7.92 -37.37 -19.50
N GLU A 558 -8.59 -38.33 -20.14
CA GLU A 558 -9.31 -38.10 -21.39
C GLU A 558 -10.46 -37.10 -21.23
N GLU A 559 -11.28 -37.25 -20.19
CA GLU A 559 -12.35 -36.31 -19.86
C GLU A 559 -11.82 -34.90 -19.65
N LYS A 560 -10.70 -34.75 -18.93
CA LYS A 560 -10.03 -33.45 -18.76
C LYS A 560 -9.42 -32.92 -20.05
N ALA A 561 -8.86 -33.77 -20.91
CA ALA A 561 -8.33 -33.35 -22.20
C ALA A 561 -9.45 -32.86 -23.13
N ARG A 562 -10.62 -33.53 -23.10
CA ARG A 562 -11.83 -33.11 -23.83
C ARG A 562 -12.42 -31.81 -23.26
N ALA A 563 -12.53 -31.70 -21.93
CA ALA A 563 -13.03 -30.49 -21.25
C ALA A 563 -12.06 -29.30 -21.26
N ALA A 564 -10.78 -29.53 -21.58
CA ALA A 564 -9.79 -28.47 -21.83
C ALA A 564 -9.78 -28.00 -23.29
N ALA A 565 -10.60 -28.57 -24.17
CA ALA A 565 -10.91 -27.95 -25.46
C ALA A 565 -11.70 -26.63 -25.22
N PRO A 566 -11.41 -25.54 -25.94
CA PRO A 566 -11.88 -24.22 -25.58
C PRO A 566 -13.36 -23.97 -25.95
N GLU A 567 -14.28 -24.30 -25.04
CA GLU A 567 -15.70 -23.86 -25.11
C GLU A 567 -15.86 -22.33 -24.98
N SER A 568 -14.86 -21.63 -24.43
CA SER A 568 -14.87 -20.20 -24.05
C SER A 568 -14.80 -19.19 -25.22
N ALA A 569 -15.13 -19.62 -26.45
CA ALA A 569 -14.91 -18.87 -27.69
C ALA A 569 -15.56 -17.47 -27.70
N SER A 570 -16.74 -17.30 -27.10
CA SER A 570 -17.50 -16.04 -27.04
C SER A 570 -16.80 -14.94 -26.21
N SER A 571 -16.27 -15.29 -25.04
CA SER A 571 -15.52 -14.37 -24.18
C SER A 571 -14.22 -13.91 -24.85
N HIS A 572 -13.51 -14.84 -25.50
CA HIS A 572 -12.30 -14.50 -26.27
C HIS A 572 -12.62 -13.64 -27.50
N GLN A 573 -13.79 -13.79 -28.13
CA GLN A 573 -14.18 -12.97 -29.29
C GLN A 573 -14.25 -11.47 -28.95
N ARG A 574 -14.79 -11.09 -27.78
CA ARG A 574 -14.82 -9.68 -27.32
C ARG A 574 -13.41 -9.12 -27.07
N VAL A 575 -12.53 -9.91 -26.44
CA VAL A 575 -11.13 -9.56 -26.20
C VAL A 575 -10.39 -9.32 -27.52
N GLN A 576 -10.56 -10.21 -28.51
CA GLN A 576 -9.98 -10.07 -29.85
C GLN A 576 -10.52 -8.86 -30.63
N GLN A 577 -11.81 -8.56 -30.54
CA GLN A 577 -12.40 -7.36 -31.16
C GLN A 577 -11.80 -6.07 -30.60
N LEU A 578 -11.56 -6.00 -29.28
CA LEU A 578 -10.91 -4.86 -28.65
C LEU A 578 -9.43 -4.75 -29.04
N GLN A 579 -8.70 -5.87 -29.18
CA GLN A 579 -7.31 -5.87 -29.66
C GLN A 579 -7.22 -5.29 -31.09
N ARG A 580 -8.05 -5.75 -32.03
CA ARG A 580 -8.09 -5.23 -33.41
C ARG A 580 -8.37 -3.73 -33.45
N ARG A 581 -9.34 -3.23 -32.67
CA ARG A 581 -9.63 -1.78 -32.59
C ARG A 581 -8.44 -0.96 -32.06
N ILE A 582 -7.67 -1.48 -31.11
CA ILE A 582 -6.46 -0.81 -30.61
C ILE A 582 -5.39 -0.77 -31.71
N GLU A 583 -5.22 -1.84 -32.47
CA GLU A 583 -4.28 -1.92 -33.59
C GLU A 583 -4.66 -0.95 -34.72
N GLU A 584 -5.95 -0.86 -35.07
CA GLU A 584 -6.53 0.11 -36.00
C GLU A 584 -6.22 1.56 -35.57
N ARG A 585 -6.58 1.94 -34.32
CA ARG A 585 -6.30 3.30 -33.80
C ARG A 585 -4.80 3.60 -33.71
N ALA A 586 -3.99 2.64 -33.27
CA ALA A 586 -2.54 2.80 -33.22
C ALA A 586 -1.89 2.87 -34.62
N ALA A 587 -2.55 2.36 -35.67
CA ALA A 587 -2.16 2.54 -37.07
C ALA A 587 -2.60 3.90 -37.62
N GLU A 588 -3.82 4.37 -37.31
CA GLU A 588 -4.26 5.74 -37.62
C GLU A 588 -3.30 6.78 -37.01
N ARG A 589 -2.87 6.59 -35.75
CA ARG A 589 -1.92 7.50 -35.08
C ARG A 589 -0.56 7.53 -35.77
N ARG A 590 -0.07 6.38 -36.26
CA ARG A 590 1.19 6.27 -37.03
C ARG A 590 1.09 7.04 -38.35
N ARG A 591 0.06 6.75 -39.15
CA ARG A 591 -0.22 7.45 -40.44
C ARG A 591 -0.30 8.97 -40.28
N ARG A 592 -0.96 9.46 -39.22
CA ARG A 592 -1.04 10.91 -38.92
C ARG A 592 0.29 11.51 -38.48
N ALA A 593 1.11 10.78 -37.72
CA ALA A 593 2.45 11.22 -37.34
C ALA A 593 3.39 11.28 -38.56
N GLU A 594 3.30 10.30 -39.46
CA GLU A 594 4.03 10.26 -40.73
C GLU A 594 3.66 11.45 -41.63
N GLN A 595 2.36 11.71 -41.82
CA GLN A 595 1.87 12.90 -42.55
C GLN A 595 2.38 14.23 -41.96
N LEU A 596 2.49 14.32 -40.62
CA LEU A 596 3.03 15.50 -39.93
C LEU A 596 4.56 15.61 -40.02
N GLN A 597 5.29 14.54 -40.35
CA GLN A 597 6.72 14.59 -40.67
C GLN A 597 6.95 14.96 -42.15
N VAL A 598 6.21 14.35 -43.09
CA VAL A 598 6.35 14.61 -44.54
C VAL A 598 5.95 16.05 -44.91
N SER A 599 4.99 16.64 -44.20
CA SER A 599 4.58 18.04 -44.39
C SER A 599 5.51 19.07 -43.73
N ALA A 600 6.53 18.64 -42.99
CA ALA A 600 7.59 19.51 -42.50
C ALA A 600 8.78 19.44 -43.47
N PRO A 601 9.08 20.50 -44.26
CA PRO A 601 10.37 20.56 -44.94
C PRO A 601 11.49 20.44 -43.89
N PRO A 602 12.63 19.79 -44.20
CA PRO A 602 13.68 19.55 -43.22
C PRO A 602 14.12 20.90 -42.65
N ALA A 603 13.76 21.14 -41.38
CA ALA A 603 14.06 22.39 -40.73
C ALA A 603 15.57 22.59 -40.75
N VAL A 604 16.03 23.58 -41.53
CA VAL A 604 17.43 23.99 -41.59
C VAL A 604 17.83 24.23 -40.15
N ARG A 605 18.66 23.33 -39.61
CA ARG A 605 19.02 23.37 -38.19
C ARG A 605 19.62 24.76 -37.96
N PRO A 606 19.05 25.60 -37.07
CA PRO A 606 19.68 26.87 -36.76
C PRO A 606 21.12 26.56 -36.32
N PRO A 607 22.13 27.26 -36.87
CA PRO A 607 23.53 26.90 -36.67
C PRO A 607 23.79 26.73 -35.17
N SER A 608 24.44 25.63 -34.81
CA SER A 608 24.60 25.22 -33.41
C SER A 608 25.13 26.39 -32.58
N ARG A 609 24.58 26.63 -31.39
CA ARG A 609 24.84 27.85 -30.58
C ARG A 609 26.31 28.29 -30.54
N ALA A 610 27.23 27.32 -30.44
CA ALA A 610 28.68 27.49 -30.52
C ALA A 610 29.25 28.19 -31.78
N GLN A 611 28.50 28.32 -32.87
CA GLN A 611 28.85 29.08 -34.08
C GLN A 611 28.34 30.52 -34.05
N VAL A 612 27.22 30.77 -33.36
CA VAL A 612 26.59 32.10 -33.24
C VAL A 612 27.15 32.88 -32.06
N GLU A 613 27.45 32.19 -30.96
CA GLU A 613 28.07 32.78 -29.76
C GLU A 613 29.38 33.54 -30.03
N PRO A 614 30.39 33.01 -30.76
CA PRO A 614 31.61 33.78 -31.04
C PRO A 614 31.35 35.02 -31.90
N GLN A 615 30.40 34.99 -32.84
CA GLN A 615 30.01 36.17 -33.62
C GLN A 615 29.34 37.22 -32.73
N HIS A 616 28.45 36.80 -31.82
CA HIS A 616 27.78 37.68 -30.88
C HIS A 616 28.75 38.32 -29.87
N TRP A 617 29.75 37.57 -29.39
CA TRP A 617 30.84 38.13 -28.59
C TRP A 617 31.66 39.16 -29.36
N LEU A 618 32.00 38.89 -30.62
CA LEU A 618 32.73 39.83 -31.48
C LEU A 618 31.94 41.13 -31.73
N GLU A 619 30.63 41.04 -31.94
CA GLU A 619 29.74 42.21 -32.06
C GLU A 619 29.68 43.01 -30.75
N LEU A 620 29.63 42.33 -29.59
CA LEU A 620 29.67 42.97 -28.27
C LEU A 620 31.00 43.66 -28.00
N GLU A 621 32.12 43.06 -28.41
CA GLU A 621 33.46 43.66 -28.30
C GLU A 621 33.60 44.86 -29.23
N GLN A 622 33.25 44.75 -30.51
CA GLN A 622 33.21 45.90 -31.41
C GLN A 622 32.26 47.00 -30.92
N SER A 623 31.14 46.65 -30.28
CA SER A 623 30.23 47.63 -29.66
C SER A 623 30.89 48.35 -28.47
N ARG A 624 31.77 47.68 -27.72
CA ARG A 624 32.59 48.29 -26.65
C ARG A 624 33.72 49.14 -27.23
N GLU A 625 34.43 48.67 -28.25
CA GLU A 625 35.48 49.42 -28.94
C GLU A 625 34.95 50.71 -29.57
N ARG A 626 33.83 50.65 -30.30
CA ARG A 626 33.18 51.85 -30.88
C ARG A 626 32.79 52.85 -29.79
N LYS A 627 32.40 52.38 -28.60
CA LYS A 627 32.10 53.24 -27.43
C LYS A 627 33.38 53.81 -26.79
N LEU A 628 34.45 53.03 -26.67
CA LEU A 628 35.75 53.49 -26.17
C LEU A 628 36.38 54.51 -27.12
N GLN A 629 36.32 54.28 -28.44
CA GLN A 629 36.78 55.23 -29.45
C GLN A 629 35.94 56.52 -29.44
N ALA A 630 34.62 56.43 -29.24
CA ALA A 630 33.77 57.60 -29.04
C ALA A 630 34.13 58.37 -27.75
N GLN A 631 34.44 57.67 -26.66
CA GLN A 631 34.88 58.29 -25.39
C GLN A 631 36.26 58.93 -25.51
N GLN A 632 37.21 58.29 -26.20
CA GLN A 632 38.54 58.85 -26.48
C GLN A 632 38.44 60.10 -27.37
N ARG A 633 37.59 60.08 -28.40
CA ARG A 633 37.30 61.26 -29.23
C ARG A 633 36.53 62.36 -28.50
N ALA A 634 35.86 62.05 -27.39
CA ALA A 634 35.16 63.01 -26.54
C ALA A 634 36.04 63.66 -25.45
N ASN A 635 37.26 63.14 -25.20
CA ASN A 635 38.16 63.62 -24.14
C ASN A 635 39.48 64.25 -24.69
N PRO A 636 39.43 65.42 -25.35
CA PRO A 636 40.63 66.12 -25.85
C PRO A 636 41.37 66.90 -24.74
N ALA A 637 41.73 66.23 -23.63
CA ALA A 637 42.20 66.90 -22.40
C ALA A 637 43.50 66.35 -21.75
N CYS A 638 43.99 65.16 -22.13
CA CYS A 638 45.05 64.44 -21.38
C CYS A 638 46.31 64.07 -22.19
N GLN A 639 46.68 64.83 -23.23
CA GLN A 639 47.97 64.68 -23.94
C GLN A 639 48.74 66.00 -24.15
N ALA A 640 48.55 66.98 -23.24
CA ALA A 640 49.19 68.29 -23.29
C ALA A 640 50.03 68.60 -22.03
N SER A 641 50.77 67.60 -21.51
CA SER A 641 51.54 67.74 -20.27
C SER A 641 52.84 66.92 -20.20
N ARG A 642 53.57 66.80 -21.33
CA ARG A 642 54.99 66.41 -21.34
C ARG A 642 55.81 67.29 -22.27
N GLY A 643 56.32 68.38 -21.72
CA GLY A 643 57.38 69.19 -22.30
C GLY A 643 58.32 69.69 -21.20
N LEU A 644 59.61 69.79 -21.53
CA LEU A 644 60.70 70.41 -20.75
C LEU A 644 61.10 69.68 -19.46
N GLY A 645 62.31 69.10 -19.47
CA GLY A 645 62.86 68.27 -18.39
C GLY A 645 64.38 68.11 -18.41
N ALA A 646 65.11 69.21 -18.67
CA ALA A 646 66.56 69.41 -18.51
C ALA A 646 67.55 68.60 -19.40
N SER A 647 68.59 69.34 -19.85
CA SER A 647 69.85 68.92 -20.50
C SER A 647 69.74 68.24 -21.86
#